data_AF-A0A222DXY2-F1
#
_entry.id   AF-A0A222DXY2-F1
#
_cell.length_a   1.000
_cell.length_b   1.000
_cell.length_c   1.000
_cell.angle_alpha   90.00
_cell.angle_beta   90.00
_cell.angle_gamma   90.00
#
_symmetry.space_group_name_H-M   'P 1'
#
loop_
_entity.id
_entity.type
_entity.pdbx_description
1 polymer ?
#
loop_
_entity_poly.entity_id
_entity_poly.type
_entity_poly.pdbx_seq_one_letter_code
_entity_poly.pdbx_strand_id
1 'polypeptide(L)'
;MIRFCLLLGLLLAGLGVQAHARDACDFRLDRTKQFEATFKQLLLDEAEQARGLWQPIRRAQKEVQELARFVGRLDVCLRTPDGRQVEYLDPVGGFRVKSDKFVGLCTATLLPGNQLITARHCYHDDRVAALGFTEIEAVKVHFDFRQVDFIGDVQSFDVSPVEVASVTDVDAMILKVKGDANGAMGGHIPLIFQTRTQPQDALLMVHHPIAQPTQFSSGTCAVASEQSDLPDHAPNLRHMCETFGGSSGALILDADERVVVGLHQGADVVKDSFGRVRDGFNIGFKFEPVNEALDLGFAPLSAVERTLQGLPALQGLAPKREVLTDILTRYPGTKIAARANGMLKALPERDVEAEARAALTEAREIADVVARRGRLGEIVAQFPETDAAANARFMLDLLDAPVDLVADAAGALAAAERIEDPKDRRTRLEEVKAKFAGTPEAERAQTLLNQLQDQGKTHAKIIERGRVNCAVSEGVDDAFCYVLAGHLFGEYQFKVKRFDVGPMNGLSHLHKGTAEVLVSTEDLLSNWSTDRKYRKVGSVVRGNMAILLPKTLGIQSVSELNEATGKKYPSFCHDLAIEAPVLKEFLRNQKVSYELLWPFVTEEDVQIAYLEGRCDAVVTLSGRQEPYLFLPPDADPLQITDWVPFDDWFQVYVMADDEKWVETVEKIVDRLGRPSKSQAAICV
;
A
#
# COMPACT_ATOMS: atom_id res chain seq x y z
N MET A 1 -36.52 -45.09 -75.51
CA MET A 1 -36.15 -46.11 -74.51
C MET A 1 -34.69 -46.47 -74.77
N ILE A 2 -33.64 -45.78 -74.33
CA ILE A 2 -33.26 -45.18 -73.03
C ILE A 2 -33.58 -46.11 -71.86
N ARG A 3 -32.57 -46.85 -71.38
CA ARG A 3 -32.01 -46.80 -70.01
C ARG A 3 -31.32 -48.12 -69.64
N PHE A 4 -30.33 -48.00 -68.75
CA PHE A 4 -29.67 -49.04 -67.95
C PHE A 4 -28.58 -49.89 -68.61
N CYS A 5 -27.34 -49.41 -68.53
CA CYS A 5 -26.21 -50.14 -67.92
C CYS A 5 -24.93 -49.30 -67.97
N LEU A 6 -24.78 -48.36 -67.04
CA LEU A 6 -23.49 -47.74 -66.66
C LEU A 6 -23.76 -46.81 -65.48
N LEU A 7 -23.54 -47.27 -64.25
CA LEU A 7 -23.31 -46.46 -63.03
C LEU A 7 -23.29 -47.38 -61.80
N LEU A 8 -22.16 -48.04 -61.53
CA LEU A 8 -21.79 -48.47 -60.18
C LEU A 8 -20.28 -48.72 -60.12
N GLY A 9 -19.50 -47.66 -59.91
CA GLY A 9 -18.05 -47.80 -59.80
C GLY A 9 -17.27 -46.49 -59.85
N LEU A 10 -17.72 -45.45 -59.14
CA LEU A 10 -16.93 -44.24 -58.86
C LEU A 10 -17.69 -43.35 -57.86
N LEU A 11 -17.61 -43.70 -56.57
CA LEU A 11 -18.12 -42.86 -55.46
C LEU A 11 -17.25 -43.04 -54.20
N LEU A 12 -15.92 -43.04 -54.36
CA LEU A 12 -14.96 -43.03 -53.25
C LEU A 12 -13.74 -42.13 -53.52
N ALA A 13 -13.92 -41.03 -54.25
CA ALA A 13 -12.91 -40.00 -54.38
C ALA A 13 -13.56 -38.63 -54.23
N GLY A 14 -13.20 -37.89 -53.18
CA GLY A 14 -13.53 -36.46 -53.10
C GLY A 14 -14.14 -35.94 -51.80
N LEU A 15 -13.85 -36.52 -50.63
CA LEU A 15 -13.88 -35.78 -49.36
C LEU A 15 -12.47 -35.76 -48.78
N GLY A 16 -11.50 -35.36 -49.60
CA GLY A 16 -10.21 -34.91 -49.09
C GLY A 16 -10.42 -33.54 -48.48
N VAL A 17 -10.52 -33.47 -47.15
CA VAL A 17 -10.30 -32.23 -46.41
C VAL A 17 -8.92 -31.75 -46.83
N GLN A 18 -8.84 -30.71 -47.67
CA GLN A 18 -7.57 -30.11 -48.03
C GLN A 18 -6.99 -29.50 -46.75
N ALA A 19 -5.97 -30.15 -46.20
CA ALA A 19 -5.09 -29.53 -45.22
C ALA A 19 -4.44 -28.32 -45.90
N HIS A 20 -5.00 -27.13 -45.69
CA HIS A 20 -4.39 -25.89 -46.15
C HIS A 20 -3.08 -25.69 -45.37
N ALA A 21 -1.96 -25.93 -46.04
CA ALA A 21 -0.65 -25.48 -45.58
C ALA A 21 -0.71 -23.95 -45.40
N ARG A 22 -0.57 -23.47 -44.16
CA ARG A 22 -0.41 -22.05 -43.85
C ARG A 22 1.09 -21.75 -43.90
N ASP A 23 1.56 -21.16 -45.01
CA ASP A 23 2.99 -20.85 -45.23
C ASP A 23 3.42 -19.48 -44.61
N ALA A 24 2.49 -18.70 -44.03
CA ALA A 24 2.77 -17.36 -43.50
C ALA A 24 2.17 -17.10 -42.11
N CYS A 25 2.85 -16.26 -41.31
CA CYS A 25 2.31 -15.68 -40.08
C CYS A 25 1.11 -14.78 -40.42
N ASP A 26 -0.11 -15.31 -40.34
CA ASP A 26 -1.33 -14.61 -40.74
C ASP A 26 -1.93 -13.78 -39.59
N PHE A 27 -1.46 -12.55 -39.38
CA PHE A 27 -1.99 -11.65 -38.34
C PHE A 27 -3.25 -10.87 -38.75
N ARG A 28 -4.04 -11.38 -39.70
CA ARG A 28 -5.22 -10.63 -40.14
C ARG A 28 -6.31 -10.61 -39.08
N LEU A 29 -6.91 -9.44 -38.91
CA LEU A 29 -8.04 -9.17 -38.03
C LEU A 29 -9.36 -9.75 -38.56
N ASP A 30 -9.43 -10.07 -39.86
CA ASP A 30 -10.61 -10.63 -40.51
C ASP A 30 -10.78 -12.14 -40.27
N ARG A 31 -9.74 -12.85 -39.77
CA ARG A 31 -9.87 -14.24 -39.30
C ARG A 31 -10.99 -14.37 -38.27
N THR A 32 -11.23 -13.32 -37.49
CA THR A 32 -12.29 -13.20 -36.50
C THR A 32 -13.70 -13.47 -37.09
N LYS A 33 -13.93 -13.22 -38.38
CA LYS A 33 -15.21 -13.54 -39.07
C LYS A 33 -15.45 -15.03 -39.26
N GLN A 34 -14.40 -15.82 -39.51
CA GLN A 34 -14.51 -17.29 -39.55
C GLN A 34 -14.91 -17.84 -38.18
N PHE A 35 -14.48 -17.15 -37.12
CA PHE A 35 -14.73 -17.55 -35.74
C PHE A 35 -16.04 -17.02 -35.18
N GLU A 36 -16.67 -16.00 -35.79
CA GLU A 36 -17.97 -15.48 -35.31
C GLU A 36 -19.06 -16.57 -35.31
N ALA A 37 -18.99 -17.55 -36.22
CA ALA A 37 -19.92 -18.68 -36.25
C ALA A 37 -19.67 -19.69 -35.10
N THR A 38 -18.41 -20.06 -34.86
CA THR A 38 -18.00 -20.93 -33.75
C THR A 38 -18.18 -20.24 -32.40
N PHE A 39 -17.88 -18.95 -32.33
CA PHE A 39 -18.06 -18.07 -31.17
C PHE A 39 -19.54 -17.89 -30.83
N LYS A 40 -20.43 -17.76 -31.83
CA LYS A 40 -21.88 -17.78 -31.60
C LYS A 40 -22.36 -19.12 -31.05
N GLN A 41 -21.81 -20.25 -31.50
CA GLN A 41 -22.11 -21.56 -30.93
C GLN A 41 -21.58 -21.70 -29.50
N LEU A 42 -20.32 -21.32 -29.24
CA LEU A 42 -19.73 -21.35 -27.90
C LEU A 42 -20.47 -20.42 -26.94
N LEU A 43 -20.81 -19.21 -27.36
CA LEU A 43 -21.64 -18.29 -26.58
C LEU A 43 -23.02 -18.86 -26.29
N LEU A 44 -23.62 -19.65 -27.18
CA LEU A 44 -24.93 -20.26 -26.92
C LEU A 44 -24.82 -21.43 -25.92
N ASP A 45 -23.82 -22.29 -26.08
CA ASP A 45 -23.62 -23.46 -25.22
C ASP A 45 -23.05 -23.08 -23.84
N GLU A 46 -22.21 -22.04 -23.76
CA GLU A 46 -21.63 -21.54 -22.52
C GLU A 46 -22.44 -20.44 -21.86
N ALA A 47 -23.20 -19.59 -22.56
CA ALA A 47 -24.07 -18.63 -21.85
C ALA A 47 -25.23 -19.32 -21.11
N GLU A 48 -25.59 -20.56 -21.50
CA GLU A 48 -26.49 -21.40 -20.71
C GLU A 48 -25.82 -22.01 -19.45
N GLN A 49 -24.48 -22.14 -19.43
CA GLN A 49 -23.74 -22.79 -18.33
C GLN A 49 -22.93 -21.83 -17.43
N ALA A 50 -22.37 -20.76 -17.99
CA ALA A 50 -21.55 -19.75 -17.36
C ALA A 50 -22.39 -18.49 -17.11
N ARG A 51 -22.70 -18.22 -15.84
CA ARG A 51 -23.51 -17.08 -15.38
C ARG A 51 -22.76 -15.74 -15.54
N GLY A 52 -22.38 -15.33 -16.75
CA GLY A 52 -21.71 -14.05 -16.99
C GLY A 52 -21.20 -13.93 -18.43
N LEU A 53 -21.68 -12.93 -19.17
CA LEU A 53 -21.35 -12.73 -20.58
C LEU A 53 -20.31 -11.62 -20.71
N TRP A 54 -19.19 -11.86 -21.39
CA TRP A 54 -18.34 -10.77 -21.88
C TRP A 54 -19.17 -9.77 -22.65
N GLN A 55 -18.86 -8.49 -22.45
CA GLN A 55 -19.53 -7.43 -23.16
C GLN A 55 -18.57 -6.72 -24.09
N PRO A 56 -19.03 -6.32 -25.30
CA PRO A 56 -18.24 -5.48 -26.18
C PRO A 56 -17.84 -4.20 -25.47
N ILE A 57 -16.58 -3.78 -25.59
CA ILE A 57 -16.05 -2.61 -24.86
C ILE A 57 -16.89 -1.35 -25.05
N ARG A 58 -17.54 -1.18 -26.20
CA ARG A 58 -18.47 -0.07 -26.49
C ARG A 58 -19.67 0.05 -25.54
N ARG A 59 -19.98 -0.99 -24.77
CA ARG A 59 -21.05 -0.99 -23.74
C ARG A 59 -20.53 -0.59 -22.36
N ALA A 60 -19.22 -0.53 -22.16
CA ALA A 60 -18.63 -0.13 -20.90
C ALA A 60 -18.81 1.38 -20.65
N GLN A 61 -18.59 1.80 -19.40
CA GLN A 61 -18.49 3.22 -19.06
C GLN A 61 -17.36 3.89 -19.86
N LYS A 62 -17.47 5.19 -20.11
CA LYS A 62 -16.54 5.93 -20.97
C LYS A 62 -15.10 5.81 -20.48
N GLU A 63 -14.90 5.87 -19.17
CA GLU A 63 -13.60 5.75 -18.50
C GLU A 63 -12.97 4.39 -18.76
N VAL A 64 -13.77 3.31 -18.78
CA VAL A 64 -13.30 1.96 -19.11
C VAL A 64 -12.93 1.86 -20.59
N GLN A 65 -13.70 2.50 -21.48
CA GLN A 65 -13.36 2.58 -22.91
C GLN A 65 -12.06 3.37 -23.16
N GLU A 66 -11.80 4.40 -22.35
CA GLU A 66 -10.56 5.19 -22.38
C GLU A 66 -9.36 4.37 -21.92
N LEU A 67 -9.50 3.54 -20.86
CA LEU A 67 -8.46 2.61 -20.45
C LEU A 67 -8.21 1.51 -21.50
N ALA A 68 -9.27 0.98 -22.09
CA ALA A 68 -9.20 -0.11 -23.06
C ALA A 68 -8.44 0.23 -24.34
N ARG A 69 -8.28 1.52 -24.69
CA ARG A 69 -7.46 1.93 -25.84
C ARG A 69 -6.00 1.47 -25.70
N PHE A 70 -5.52 1.33 -24.47
CA PHE A 70 -4.15 0.89 -24.17
C PHE A 70 -4.02 -0.63 -24.07
N VAL A 71 -5.11 -1.37 -24.21
CA VAL A 71 -5.13 -2.83 -24.21
C VAL A 71 -5.20 -3.30 -25.66
N GLY A 72 -4.22 -4.11 -26.06
CA GLY A 72 -4.07 -4.56 -27.42
C GLY A 72 -4.16 -6.09 -27.52
N ARG A 73 -4.64 -6.55 -28.68
CA ARG A 73 -4.52 -7.94 -29.09
C ARG A 73 -3.08 -8.20 -29.51
N LEU A 74 -2.43 -9.15 -28.85
CA LEU A 74 -1.06 -9.56 -29.13
C LEU A 74 -1.06 -10.88 -29.89
N ASP A 75 -0.50 -10.87 -31.10
CA ASP A 75 -0.35 -12.05 -31.93
C ASP A 75 1.14 -12.42 -32.03
N VAL A 76 1.50 -13.65 -31.63
CA VAL A 76 2.88 -14.15 -31.60
C VAL A 76 3.01 -15.30 -32.58
N CYS A 77 3.86 -15.17 -33.60
CA CYS A 77 4.14 -16.23 -34.55
C CYS A 77 5.42 -16.98 -34.17
N LEU A 78 5.27 -18.23 -33.76
CA LEU A 78 6.35 -19.16 -33.50
C LEU A 78 6.57 -20.08 -34.71
N ARG A 79 7.79 -20.54 -34.90
CA ARG A 79 8.18 -21.49 -35.93
C ARG A 79 9.02 -22.63 -35.37
N THR A 80 9.04 -23.74 -36.10
CA THR A 80 10.02 -24.81 -35.86
C THR A 80 11.42 -24.36 -36.36
N PRO A 81 12.50 -24.59 -35.59
CA PRO A 81 13.85 -24.18 -35.98
C PRO A 81 14.28 -24.73 -37.35
N ASP A 82 13.91 -25.99 -37.60
CA ASP A 82 14.26 -26.77 -38.79
C ASP A 82 13.27 -26.62 -39.95
N GLY A 83 12.22 -25.83 -39.79
CA GLY A 83 11.13 -25.70 -40.77
C GLY A 83 10.29 -26.97 -40.93
N ARG A 84 10.40 -27.93 -40.00
CA ARG A 84 9.58 -29.14 -40.03
C ARG A 84 8.14 -28.79 -39.74
N GLN A 85 7.24 -29.26 -40.60
CA GLN A 85 5.80 -29.13 -40.36
C GLN A 85 5.35 -30.09 -39.26
N VAL A 86 4.64 -29.53 -38.27
CA VAL A 86 4.04 -30.26 -37.15
C VAL A 86 2.53 -30.21 -37.30
N GLU A 87 1.87 -31.33 -37.06
CA GLU A 87 0.41 -31.39 -36.99
C GLU A 87 -0.04 -31.08 -35.56
N TYR A 88 -0.90 -30.07 -35.39
CA TYR A 88 -1.41 -29.64 -34.08
C TYR A 88 -2.87 -29.20 -34.19
N LEU A 89 -3.55 -29.06 -33.04
CA LEU A 89 -4.91 -28.55 -32.95
C LEU A 89 -4.87 -27.01 -32.89
N ASP A 90 -5.47 -26.33 -33.86
CA ASP A 90 -5.57 -24.85 -33.85
C ASP A 90 -6.33 -24.42 -32.58
N PRO A 91 -5.70 -23.64 -31.66
CA PRO A 91 -6.31 -23.24 -30.40
C PRO A 91 -7.57 -22.38 -30.57
N VAL A 92 -7.79 -21.84 -31.78
CA VAL A 92 -8.95 -21.00 -32.09
C VAL A 92 -10.06 -21.79 -32.79
N GLY A 93 -9.69 -22.62 -33.75
CA GLY A 93 -10.64 -23.32 -34.61
C GLY A 93 -10.97 -24.75 -34.16
N GLY A 94 -10.15 -25.37 -33.31
CA GLY A 94 -10.30 -26.78 -32.95
C GLY A 94 -10.09 -27.74 -34.14
N PHE A 95 -9.47 -27.28 -35.24
CA PHE A 95 -9.15 -28.11 -36.41
C PHE A 95 -7.68 -28.52 -36.40
N ARG A 96 -7.38 -29.68 -36.98
CA ARG A 96 -6.00 -30.12 -37.16
C ARG A 96 -5.34 -29.32 -38.28
N VAL A 97 -4.24 -28.67 -37.97
CA VAL A 97 -3.41 -27.88 -38.90
C VAL A 97 -2.05 -28.53 -38.99
N LYS A 98 -1.49 -28.62 -40.19
CA LYS A 98 -0.11 -29.03 -40.42
C LYS A 98 0.67 -27.81 -40.94
N SER A 99 1.59 -27.31 -40.12
CA SER A 99 2.39 -26.13 -40.45
C SER A 99 3.71 -26.17 -39.67
N ASP A 100 4.74 -25.51 -40.21
CA ASP A 100 5.97 -25.19 -39.50
C ASP A 100 5.83 -23.94 -38.63
N LYS A 101 4.65 -23.30 -38.65
CA LYS A 101 4.30 -22.10 -37.89
C LYS A 101 3.12 -22.33 -36.95
N PHE A 102 3.16 -21.65 -35.81
CA PHE A 102 2.10 -21.59 -34.82
C PHE A 102 1.84 -20.13 -34.47
N VAL A 103 0.58 -19.71 -34.39
CA VAL A 103 0.22 -18.34 -33.98
C VAL A 103 -0.47 -18.41 -32.61
N GLY A 104 0.24 -17.95 -31.59
CA GLY A 104 -0.30 -17.71 -30.26
C GLY A 104 -1.06 -16.38 -30.21
N LEU A 105 -2.11 -16.35 -29.39
CA LEU A 105 -2.97 -15.18 -29.19
C LEU A 105 -2.97 -14.83 -27.72
N CYS A 106 -2.74 -13.56 -27.42
CA CYS A 106 -2.71 -13.03 -26.07
C CYS A 106 -3.26 -11.60 -26.03
N THR A 107 -3.32 -11.06 -24.81
CA THR A 107 -3.60 -9.66 -24.53
C THR A 107 -2.32 -9.01 -24.01
N ALA A 108 -2.10 -7.76 -24.37
CA ALA A 108 -0.98 -6.97 -23.84
C ALA A 108 -1.42 -5.55 -23.53
N THR A 109 -0.80 -4.94 -22.53
CA THR A 109 -1.12 -3.56 -22.12
C THR A 109 0.06 -2.63 -22.40
N LEU A 110 -0.22 -1.47 -23.01
CA LEU A 110 0.77 -0.45 -23.33
C LEU A 110 1.22 0.31 -22.08
N LEU A 111 2.53 0.28 -21.86
CA LEU A 111 3.27 0.96 -20.81
C LEU A 111 4.05 2.16 -21.38
N PRO A 112 4.61 3.05 -20.54
CA PRO A 112 5.51 4.11 -21.01
C PRO A 112 6.69 3.57 -21.82
N GLY A 113 7.25 4.43 -22.66
CA GLY A 113 8.46 4.09 -23.42
C GLY A 113 8.24 3.01 -24.47
N ASN A 114 7.04 2.90 -25.04
CA ASN A 114 6.65 1.94 -26.08
C ASN A 114 6.89 0.50 -25.64
N GLN A 115 6.62 0.20 -24.36
CA GLN A 115 6.70 -1.13 -23.80
C GLN A 115 5.33 -1.77 -23.68
N LEU A 116 5.26 -3.09 -23.70
CA LEU A 116 4.05 -3.84 -23.40
C LEU A 116 4.30 -4.75 -22.21
N ILE A 117 3.31 -4.90 -21.34
CA ILE A 117 3.25 -6.01 -20.39
C ILE A 117 2.27 -7.08 -20.89
N THR A 118 2.67 -8.35 -20.75
CA THR A 118 1.85 -9.52 -21.08
C THR A 118 2.29 -10.72 -20.24
N ALA A 119 1.64 -11.87 -20.41
CA ALA A 119 2.05 -13.11 -19.76
C ALA A 119 3.26 -13.73 -20.47
N ARG A 120 4.23 -14.25 -19.72
CA ARG A 120 5.46 -14.83 -20.28
C ARG A 120 5.17 -16.05 -21.17
N HIS A 121 4.22 -16.90 -20.78
CA HIS A 121 3.87 -18.07 -21.58
C HIS A 121 3.34 -17.72 -22.99
N CYS A 122 2.97 -16.47 -23.28
CA CYS A 122 2.64 -16.05 -24.65
C CYS A 122 3.82 -16.24 -25.62
N TYR A 123 5.05 -16.20 -25.11
CA TYR A 123 6.29 -16.39 -25.86
C TYR A 123 6.96 -17.73 -25.56
N HIS A 124 6.81 -18.21 -24.33
CA HIS A 124 7.53 -19.39 -23.82
C HIS A 124 6.57 -20.38 -23.14
N ASP A 125 5.55 -20.86 -23.88
CA ASP A 125 4.66 -21.95 -23.41
C ASP A 125 5.33 -23.31 -23.63
N ASP A 126 5.59 -24.03 -22.55
CA ASP A 126 6.23 -25.36 -22.58
C ASP A 126 5.45 -26.38 -23.42
N ARG A 127 4.12 -26.26 -23.51
CA ARG A 127 3.27 -27.14 -24.33
C ARG A 127 3.46 -26.86 -25.81
N VAL A 128 3.62 -25.59 -26.19
CA VAL A 128 3.90 -25.18 -27.57
C VAL A 128 5.34 -25.55 -27.96
N ALA A 129 6.29 -25.35 -27.04
CA ALA A 129 7.68 -25.76 -27.21
C ALA A 129 7.82 -27.29 -27.37
N ALA A 130 7.04 -28.08 -26.61
CA ALA A 130 7.00 -29.54 -26.72
C ALA A 130 6.51 -30.05 -28.09
N LEU A 131 5.73 -29.23 -28.82
CA LEU A 131 5.34 -29.52 -30.21
C LEU A 131 6.47 -29.20 -31.21
N GLY A 132 7.49 -28.45 -30.79
CA GLY A 132 8.66 -28.07 -31.60
C GLY A 132 8.69 -26.62 -32.06
N PHE A 133 7.68 -25.81 -31.72
CA PHE A 133 7.65 -24.38 -32.05
C PHE A 133 8.40 -23.59 -30.97
N THR A 134 9.67 -23.30 -31.22
CA THR A 134 10.57 -22.72 -30.20
C THR A 134 11.22 -21.40 -30.62
N GLU A 135 11.06 -20.97 -31.88
CA GLU A 135 11.61 -19.70 -32.36
C GLU A 135 10.50 -18.71 -32.72
N ILE A 136 10.68 -17.44 -32.37
CA ILE A 136 9.70 -16.40 -32.69
C ILE A 136 10.06 -15.76 -34.03
N GLU A 137 9.18 -15.91 -35.03
CA GLU A 137 9.35 -15.36 -36.37
C GLU A 137 8.91 -13.89 -36.43
N ALA A 138 7.74 -13.58 -35.85
CA ALA A 138 7.16 -12.26 -35.88
C ALA A 138 6.15 -12.05 -34.76
N VAL A 139 5.95 -10.79 -34.37
CA VAL A 139 4.96 -10.41 -33.35
C VAL A 139 4.29 -9.11 -33.75
N LYS A 140 2.97 -9.04 -33.58
CA LYS A 140 2.19 -7.80 -33.76
C LYS A 140 1.28 -7.54 -32.57
N VAL A 141 1.05 -6.24 -32.30
CA VAL A 141 0.01 -5.79 -31.37
C VAL A 141 -0.99 -4.90 -32.12
N HIS A 142 -2.28 -5.09 -31.82
CA HIS A 142 -3.39 -4.36 -32.43
C HIS A 142 -4.20 -3.64 -31.35
N PHE A 143 -4.11 -2.31 -31.30
CA PHE A 143 -4.88 -1.46 -30.39
C PHE A 143 -6.15 -0.94 -31.05
N ASP A 144 -7.14 -0.58 -30.23
CA ASP A 144 -8.46 -0.08 -30.68
C ASP A 144 -9.22 -1.04 -31.61
N PHE A 145 -8.91 -2.34 -31.55
CA PHE A 145 -9.71 -3.37 -32.21
C PHE A 145 -11.02 -3.60 -31.44
N ARG A 146 -12.05 -2.81 -31.74
CA ARG A 146 -13.32 -2.77 -30.98
C ARG A 146 -14.49 -3.50 -31.65
N GLN A 147 -14.41 -3.76 -32.95
CA GLN A 147 -15.43 -4.51 -33.69
C GLN A 147 -14.85 -5.18 -34.95
N VAL A 148 -15.49 -6.26 -35.39
CA VAL A 148 -14.99 -7.10 -36.51
C VAL A 148 -15.29 -6.50 -37.89
N ASP A 149 -16.38 -5.74 -37.99
CA ASP A 149 -16.90 -5.16 -39.22
C ASP A 149 -16.24 -3.83 -39.60
N PHE A 150 -15.53 -3.19 -38.67
CA PHE A 150 -14.80 -1.95 -38.90
C PHE A 150 -13.44 -1.96 -38.19
N ILE A 151 -12.38 -2.07 -39.00
CA ILE A 151 -10.99 -2.09 -38.54
C ILE A 151 -10.23 -0.79 -38.87
N GLY A 152 -10.93 0.24 -39.36
CA GLY A 152 -10.30 1.48 -39.84
C GLY A 152 -9.55 2.27 -38.76
N ASP A 153 -9.97 2.13 -37.50
CA ASP A 153 -9.35 2.80 -36.35
C ASP A 153 -8.23 1.97 -35.71
N VAL A 154 -8.00 0.73 -36.16
CA VAL A 154 -7.06 -0.19 -35.51
C VAL A 154 -5.62 0.25 -35.77
N GLN A 155 -4.89 0.51 -34.69
CA GLN A 155 -3.46 0.81 -34.75
C GLN A 155 -2.66 -0.47 -34.56
N SER A 156 -1.91 -0.87 -35.59
CA SER A 156 -1.14 -2.11 -35.58
C SER A 156 0.36 -1.81 -35.59
N PHE A 157 1.09 -2.43 -34.68
CA PHE A 157 2.53 -2.23 -34.55
C PHE A 157 3.27 -3.56 -34.57
N ASP A 158 4.47 -3.56 -35.15
CA ASP A 158 5.41 -4.66 -34.98
C ASP A 158 5.99 -4.61 -33.56
N VAL A 159 6.15 -5.78 -32.95
CA VAL A 159 6.75 -5.93 -31.62
C VAL A 159 8.08 -6.68 -31.77
N SER A 160 9.04 -6.37 -30.90
CA SER A 160 10.31 -7.10 -30.83
C SER A 160 10.04 -8.59 -30.54
N PRO A 161 10.64 -9.52 -31.30
CA PRO A 161 10.58 -10.95 -30.97
C PRO A 161 11.44 -11.31 -29.76
N VAL A 162 12.29 -10.38 -29.29
CA VAL A 162 13.11 -10.50 -28.08
C VAL A 162 12.49 -9.65 -26.99
N GLU A 163 12.29 -10.26 -25.83
CA GLU A 163 11.79 -9.61 -24.63
C GLU A 163 12.79 -8.58 -24.07
N VAL A 164 12.26 -7.55 -23.42
CA VAL A 164 13.05 -6.58 -22.65
C VAL A 164 13.38 -7.14 -21.28
N ALA A 165 12.40 -7.81 -20.66
CA ALA A 165 12.50 -8.47 -19.37
C ALA A 165 11.47 -9.59 -19.29
N SER A 166 11.75 -10.62 -18.51
CA SER A 166 10.81 -11.70 -18.24
C SER A 166 11.07 -12.32 -16.88
N VAL A 167 10.00 -12.69 -16.18
CA VAL A 167 10.04 -13.29 -14.84
C VAL A 167 9.14 -14.52 -14.85
N THR A 168 9.74 -15.68 -14.54
CA THR A 168 9.02 -16.96 -14.56
C THR A 168 8.04 -17.10 -13.41
N ASP A 169 8.44 -16.69 -12.20
CA ASP A 169 7.69 -16.94 -10.95
C ASP A 169 6.32 -16.26 -10.91
N VAL A 170 6.16 -15.16 -11.67
CA VAL A 170 4.90 -14.40 -11.80
C VAL A 170 4.38 -14.38 -13.24
N ASP A 171 4.93 -15.25 -14.10
CA ASP A 171 4.56 -15.42 -15.50
C ASP A 171 4.38 -14.10 -16.26
N ALA A 172 5.31 -13.16 -16.07
CA ALA A 172 5.21 -11.81 -16.62
C ALA A 172 6.38 -11.51 -17.59
N MET A 173 6.09 -10.69 -18.59
CA MET A 173 7.05 -10.31 -19.61
C MET A 173 6.83 -8.89 -20.10
N ILE A 174 7.95 -8.21 -20.38
CA ILE A 174 7.98 -6.89 -21.00
C ILE A 174 8.52 -6.99 -22.42
N LEU A 175 7.79 -6.39 -23.35
CA LEU A 175 8.12 -6.37 -24.77
C LEU A 175 8.33 -4.94 -25.24
N LYS A 176 9.03 -4.77 -26.37
CA LYS A 176 9.24 -3.46 -27.00
C LYS A 176 8.45 -3.35 -28.30
N VAL A 177 7.60 -2.34 -28.41
CA VAL A 177 6.93 -1.97 -29.67
C VAL A 177 7.91 -1.21 -30.57
N LYS A 178 7.90 -1.51 -31.86
CA LYS A 178 8.64 -0.74 -32.88
C LYS A 178 7.81 0.47 -33.30
N GLY A 179 8.40 1.66 -33.21
CA GLY A 179 7.73 2.94 -33.48
C GLY A 179 7.25 3.65 -32.22
N ASP A 180 6.32 4.59 -32.39
CA ASP A 180 5.78 5.42 -31.31
C ASP A 180 4.30 5.10 -31.01
N ALA A 181 4.08 3.98 -30.33
CA ALA A 181 2.75 3.56 -29.90
C ALA A 181 2.18 4.48 -28.82
N ASN A 182 2.97 4.95 -27.84
CA ASN A 182 2.48 5.87 -26.83
C ASN A 182 1.99 7.18 -27.44
N GLY A 183 2.72 7.75 -28.42
CA GLY A 183 2.28 8.93 -29.15
C GLY A 183 1.01 8.67 -29.95
N ALA A 184 0.95 7.57 -30.71
CA ALA A 184 -0.22 7.20 -31.52
C ALA A 184 -1.48 6.93 -30.68
N MET A 185 -1.33 6.28 -29.52
CA MET A 185 -2.42 5.99 -28.60
C MET A 185 -2.72 7.14 -27.62
N GLY A 186 -1.93 8.22 -27.67
CA GLY A 186 -2.06 9.39 -26.80
C GLY A 186 -1.77 9.12 -25.32
N GLY A 187 -0.93 8.12 -24.99
CA GLY A 187 -0.50 7.80 -23.62
C GLY A 187 -0.21 6.31 -23.37
N HIS A 188 -0.42 5.89 -22.12
CA HIS A 188 -0.32 4.51 -21.63
C HIS A 188 -1.32 4.30 -20.48
N ILE A 189 -1.45 3.06 -20.00
CA ILE A 189 -2.25 2.75 -18.82
C ILE A 189 -1.76 3.57 -17.59
N PRO A 190 -2.66 4.08 -16.72
CA PRO A 190 -2.27 4.69 -15.45
C PRO A 190 -1.36 3.77 -14.63
N LEU A 191 -0.21 4.27 -14.19
CA LEU A 191 0.77 3.51 -13.42
C LEU A 191 0.42 3.50 -11.93
N ILE A 192 -0.73 2.93 -11.60
CA ILE A 192 -1.24 2.83 -10.23
C ILE A 192 -1.85 1.45 -10.00
N PHE A 193 -1.57 0.89 -8.82
CA PHE A 193 -2.02 -0.45 -8.47
C PHE A 193 -2.50 -0.52 -7.02
N GLN A 194 -3.27 -1.54 -6.69
CA GLN A 194 -3.75 -1.82 -5.34
C GLN A 194 -3.16 -3.14 -4.85
N THR A 195 -2.61 -3.11 -3.63
CA THR A 195 -2.00 -4.28 -2.97
C THR A 195 -3.02 -5.18 -2.30
N ARG A 196 -4.15 -4.61 -1.86
CA ARG A 196 -5.18 -5.33 -1.13
C ARG A 196 -6.24 -5.90 -2.08
N THR A 197 -6.47 -7.20 -1.97
CA THR A 197 -7.55 -7.89 -2.65
C THR A 197 -8.22 -8.82 -1.65
N GLN A 198 -9.48 -8.53 -1.32
CA GLN A 198 -10.31 -9.38 -0.46
C GLN A 198 -11.20 -10.28 -1.32
N PRO A 199 -11.57 -11.48 -0.84
CA PRO A 199 -12.58 -12.29 -1.49
C PRO A 199 -13.82 -11.47 -1.83
N GLN A 200 -14.36 -11.66 -3.03
CA GLN A 200 -15.54 -10.96 -3.57
C GLN A 200 -15.36 -9.46 -3.89
N ASP A 201 -14.16 -8.89 -3.75
CA ASP A 201 -13.88 -7.56 -4.31
C ASP A 201 -14.21 -7.55 -5.80
N ALA A 202 -14.98 -6.55 -6.24
CA ALA A 202 -15.42 -6.44 -7.61
C ALA A 202 -14.25 -6.10 -8.53
N LEU A 203 -14.12 -6.86 -9.62
CA LEU A 203 -13.04 -6.74 -10.57
C LEU A 203 -13.55 -6.34 -11.96
N LEU A 204 -12.63 -5.80 -12.75
CA LEU A 204 -12.81 -5.49 -14.15
C LEU A 204 -11.62 -6.05 -14.91
N MET A 205 -11.86 -6.73 -16.02
CA MET A 205 -10.80 -7.18 -16.93
C MET A 205 -11.14 -6.74 -18.35
N VAL A 206 -10.19 -6.09 -19.03
CA VAL A 206 -10.29 -5.72 -20.45
C VAL A 206 -9.32 -6.59 -21.23
N HIS A 207 -9.79 -7.28 -22.27
CA HIS A 207 -9.03 -8.34 -22.91
C HIS A 207 -9.55 -8.70 -24.31
N HIS A 208 -8.79 -9.57 -25.00
CA HIS A 208 -9.11 -10.08 -26.34
C HIS A 208 -9.35 -11.60 -26.31
N PRO A 209 -10.49 -12.07 -25.76
CA PRO A 209 -10.80 -13.49 -25.74
C PRO A 209 -10.89 -14.03 -27.17
N ILE A 210 -10.17 -15.11 -27.45
CA ILE A 210 -10.13 -15.81 -28.74
C ILE A 210 -9.82 -14.86 -29.92
N ALA A 211 -8.92 -13.89 -29.70
CA ALA A 211 -8.57 -12.87 -30.70
C ALA A 211 -9.76 -12.03 -31.22
N GLN A 212 -10.88 -12.01 -30.49
CA GLN A 212 -12.04 -11.18 -30.79
C GLN A 212 -11.72 -9.69 -30.54
N PRO A 213 -12.60 -8.78 -31.00
CA PRO A 213 -12.47 -7.39 -30.61
C PRO A 213 -12.53 -7.24 -29.09
N THR A 214 -11.94 -6.16 -28.59
CA THR A 214 -11.82 -5.83 -27.17
C THR A 214 -13.14 -6.04 -26.44
N GLN A 215 -13.12 -6.93 -25.46
CA GLN A 215 -14.23 -7.18 -24.54
C GLN A 215 -13.87 -6.70 -23.14
N PHE A 216 -14.87 -6.61 -22.28
CA PHE A 216 -14.66 -6.47 -20.85
C PHE A 216 -15.53 -7.45 -20.04
N SER A 217 -14.98 -7.83 -18.89
CA SER A 217 -15.59 -8.68 -17.86
C SER A 217 -15.83 -7.83 -16.63
N SER A 218 -17.07 -7.73 -16.13
CA SER A 218 -17.39 -6.93 -14.94
C SER A 218 -18.60 -7.42 -14.13
N GLY A 219 -19.48 -8.25 -14.71
CA GLY A 219 -20.75 -8.62 -14.08
C GLY A 219 -20.59 -9.63 -12.94
N THR A 220 -19.77 -10.65 -13.16
CA THR A 220 -19.39 -11.66 -12.16
C THR A 220 -17.89 -11.73 -11.92
N CYS A 221 -17.14 -10.82 -12.56
CA CYS A 221 -15.71 -10.64 -12.35
C CYS A 221 -15.49 -10.07 -10.94
N ALA A 222 -14.97 -10.92 -10.07
CA ALA A 222 -14.63 -10.60 -8.69
C ALA A 222 -13.45 -11.46 -8.23
N VAL A 223 -12.79 -11.09 -7.14
CA VAL A 223 -11.85 -11.98 -6.46
C VAL A 223 -12.60 -13.22 -6.00
N ALA A 224 -12.06 -14.41 -6.27
CA ALA A 224 -12.73 -15.67 -5.92
C ALA A 224 -12.81 -15.83 -4.40
N SER A 225 -13.85 -16.52 -3.92
CA SER A 225 -13.99 -16.87 -2.49
C SER A 225 -12.76 -17.60 -1.97
N GLU A 226 -12.26 -18.52 -2.77
CA GLU A 226 -11.12 -19.40 -2.54
C GLU A 226 -9.79 -18.64 -2.46
N GLN A 227 -9.77 -17.33 -2.70
CA GLN A 227 -8.62 -16.50 -2.39
C GLN A 227 -8.27 -16.56 -0.90
N SER A 228 -9.25 -16.75 -0.01
CA SER A 228 -9.03 -16.91 1.44
C SER A 228 -8.27 -18.18 1.81
N ASP A 229 -8.17 -19.15 0.90
CA ASP A 229 -7.45 -20.40 1.14
C ASP A 229 -5.95 -20.27 0.89
N LEU A 230 -5.51 -19.11 0.38
CA LEU A 230 -4.11 -18.78 0.16
C LEU A 230 -3.62 -17.85 1.28
N PRO A 231 -2.35 -17.98 1.74
CA PRO A 231 -1.75 -16.97 2.60
C PRO A 231 -1.82 -15.57 1.97
N ASP A 232 -1.95 -14.54 2.80
CA ASP A 232 -2.08 -13.15 2.31
C ASP A 232 -0.87 -12.71 1.45
N HIS A 233 0.32 -13.23 1.74
CA HIS A 233 1.55 -12.97 0.99
C HIS A 233 1.71 -13.82 -0.28
N ALA A 234 0.81 -14.78 -0.55
CA ALA A 234 0.90 -15.60 -1.75
C ALA A 234 0.77 -14.70 -3.00
N PRO A 235 1.65 -14.88 -4.01
CA PRO A 235 1.66 -14.03 -5.20
C PRO A 235 0.47 -14.32 -6.11
N ASN A 236 -0.25 -15.42 -5.92
CA ASN A 236 -1.39 -15.81 -6.73
C ASN A 236 -2.63 -14.96 -6.44
N LEU A 237 -3.35 -14.63 -7.50
CA LEU A 237 -4.66 -14.00 -7.49
C LEU A 237 -5.67 -14.97 -8.12
N ARG A 238 -6.68 -15.37 -7.34
CA ARG A 238 -7.82 -16.17 -7.80
C ARG A 238 -8.99 -15.25 -8.11
N HIS A 239 -9.59 -15.38 -9.29
CA HIS A 239 -10.67 -14.48 -9.72
C HIS A 239 -11.73 -15.18 -10.57
N MET A 240 -12.94 -14.64 -10.59
CA MET A 240 -14.11 -15.18 -11.30
C MET A 240 -14.39 -14.48 -12.63
N CYS A 241 -13.46 -13.63 -13.10
CA CYS A 241 -13.64 -12.89 -14.35
C CYS A 241 -13.70 -13.83 -15.53
N GLU A 242 -14.67 -13.63 -16.41
CA GLU A 242 -14.86 -14.48 -17.57
C GLU A 242 -13.60 -14.40 -18.47
N THR A 243 -13.07 -15.54 -18.91
CA THR A 243 -11.82 -15.61 -19.70
C THR A 243 -11.81 -16.76 -20.70
N PHE A 244 -11.09 -16.58 -21.81
CA PHE A 244 -10.79 -17.60 -22.81
C PHE A 244 -9.32 -17.55 -23.26
N GLY A 245 -8.88 -18.53 -24.05
CA GLY A 245 -7.59 -18.43 -24.74
C GLY A 245 -7.50 -17.10 -25.49
N GLY A 246 -6.40 -16.36 -25.36
CA GLY A 246 -6.29 -14.96 -25.83
C GLY A 246 -6.37 -13.91 -24.73
N SER A 247 -6.96 -14.22 -23.57
CA SER A 247 -6.98 -13.28 -22.43
C SER A 247 -5.64 -13.15 -21.70
N SER A 248 -4.75 -14.14 -21.83
CA SER A 248 -3.48 -14.18 -21.10
C SER A 248 -2.69 -12.89 -21.29
N GLY A 249 -2.19 -12.34 -20.18
CA GLY A 249 -1.51 -11.05 -20.15
C GLY A 249 -2.42 -9.83 -19.99
N ALA A 250 -3.74 -10.01 -19.89
CA ALA A 250 -4.65 -8.92 -19.52
C ALA A 250 -4.39 -8.45 -18.09
N LEU A 251 -4.38 -7.13 -17.88
CA LEU A 251 -4.40 -6.59 -16.52
C LEU A 251 -5.81 -6.74 -15.94
N ILE A 252 -5.84 -7.12 -14.67
CA ILE A 252 -7.04 -7.20 -13.85
C ILE A 252 -7.07 -5.92 -13.02
N LEU A 253 -8.21 -5.23 -13.03
CA LEU A 253 -8.43 -3.95 -12.37
C LEU A 253 -9.45 -4.11 -11.24
N ASP A 254 -9.32 -3.30 -10.20
CA ASP A 254 -10.42 -3.04 -9.28
C ASP A 254 -11.57 -2.34 -10.04
N ALA A 255 -12.80 -2.82 -9.91
CA ALA A 255 -13.92 -2.31 -10.71
C ALA A 255 -14.30 -0.87 -10.34
N ASP A 256 -14.10 -0.47 -9.08
CA ASP A 256 -14.52 0.82 -8.55
C ASP A 256 -13.41 1.87 -8.70
N GLU A 257 -12.20 1.54 -8.23
CA GLU A 257 -11.05 2.44 -8.26
C GLU A 257 -10.40 2.51 -9.65
N ARG A 258 -10.57 1.46 -10.47
CA ARG A 258 -10.01 1.29 -11.82
C ARG A 258 -8.48 1.34 -11.83
N VAL A 259 -7.90 0.75 -10.79
CA VAL A 259 -6.45 0.59 -10.62
C VAL A 259 -6.07 -0.88 -10.78
N VAL A 260 -4.82 -1.16 -11.14
CA VAL A 260 -4.38 -2.54 -11.38
C VAL A 260 -4.34 -3.34 -10.07
N VAL A 261 -4.88 -4.55 -10.07
CA VAL A 261 -4.78 -5.50 -8.94
C VAL A 261 -3.99 -6.75 -9.28
N GLY A 262 -3.92 -7.13 -10.56
CA GLY A 262 -3.19 -8.31 -10.98
C GLY A 262 -2.97 -8.44 -12.49
N LEU A 263 -2.26 -9.50 -12.86
CA LEU A 263 -2.01 -9.92 -14.24
C LEU A 263 -2.65 -11.29 -14.47
N HIS A 264 -3.54 -11.39 -15.44
CA HIS A 264 -4.23 -12.64 -15.77
C HIS A 264 -3.30 -13.62 -16.49
N GLN A 265 -3.32 -14.88 -16.03
CA GLN A 265 -2.58 -15.98 -16.65
C GLN A 265 -3.51 -16.91 -17.44
N GLY A 266 -4.50 -17.49 -16.76
CA GLY A 266 -5.34 -18.55 -17.32
C GLY A 266 -6.42 -19.03 -16.36
N ALA A 267 -6.95 -20.23 -16.60
CA ALA A 267 -8.01 -20.82 -15.79
C ALA A 267 -7.52 -22.03 -14.99
N ASP A 268 -7.86 -22.11 -13.70
CA ASP A 268 -7.80 -23.36 -12.94
C ASP A 268 -9.15 -24.04 -12.99
N VAL A 269 -9.21 -25.18 -13.67
CA VAL A 269 -10.47 -25.88 -13.92
C VAL A 269 -10.44 -27.21 -13.18
N VAL A 270 -11.14 -27.29 -12.05
CA VAL A 270 -11.29 -28.57 -11.35
C VAL A 270 -12.33 -29.40 -12.10
N LYS A 271 -11.86 -30.45 -12.78
CA LYS A 271 -12.71 -31.44 -13.43
C LYS A 271 -13.11 -32.51 -12.44
N ASP A 272 -14.38 -32.86 -12.40
CA ASP A 272 -14.87 -34.01 -11.64
C ASP A 272 -14.40 -35.34 -12.25
N SER A 273 -14.70 -36.44 -11.57
CA SER A 273 -14.34 -37.80 -11.99
C SER A 273 -14.91 -38.21 -13.37
N PHE A 274 -15.84 -37.43 -13.92
CA PHE A 274 -16.43 -37.62 -15.24
C PHE A 274 -15.89 -36.62 -16.28
N GLY A 275 -14.88 -35.82 -15.92
CA GLY A 275 -14.27 -34.82 -16.77
C GLY A 275 -15.08 -33.53 -16.92
N ARG A 276 -16.15 -33.35 -16.14
CA ARG A 276 -17.00 -32.15 -16.16
C ARG A 276 -16.41 -31.08 -15.26
N VAL A 277 -16.43 -29.83 -15.70
CA VAL A 277 -16.04 -28.68 -14.86
C VAL A 277 -17.04 -28.57 -13.71
N ARG A 278 -16.57 -28.71 -12.46
CA ARG A 278 -17.46 -28.73 -11.28
C ARG A 278 -17.47 -27.40 -10.55
N ASP A 279 -16.27 -26.90 -10.27
CA ASP A 279 -15.95 -25.69 -9.53
C ASP A 279 -14.61 -25.17 -10.11
N GLY A 280 -14.38 -23.86 -10.17
CA GLY A 280 -13.14 -23.33 -10.74
C GLY A 280 -13.07 -21.81 -10.69
N PHE A 281 -11.85 -21.31 -10.57
CA PHE A 281 -11.52 -19.89 -10.63
C PHE A 281 -10.42 -19.70 -11.66
N ASN A 282 -10.30 -18.48 -12.14
CA ASN A 282 -9.17 -18.08 -12.97
C ASN A 282 -7.97 -17.72 -12.10
N ILE A 283 -6.79 -18.00 -12.62
CA ILE A 283 -5.52 -17.70 -11.98
C ILE A 283 -4.91 -16.47 -12.65
N GLY A 284 -4.42 -15.58 -11.81
CA GLY A 284 -3.44 -14.57 -12.15
C GLY A 284 -2.42 -14.42 -11.04
N PHE A 285 -1.62 -13.38 -11.15
CA PHE A 285 -0.70 -12.95 -10.11
C PHE A 285 -1.13 -11.58 -9.57
N LYS A 286 -1.03 -11.38 -8.26
CA LYS A 286 -1.15 -10.06 -7.62
C LYS A 286 -0.12 -9.14 -8.27
N PHE A 287 -0.48 -7.87 -8.44
CA PHE A 287 0.35 -6.98 -9.23
C PHE A 287 1.61 -6.50 -8.52
N GLU A 288 1.65 -6.51 -7.18
CA GLU A 288 2.81 -6.06 -6.40
C GLU A 288 4.09 -6.84 -6.74
N PRO A 289 4.14 -8.19 -6.66
CA PRO A 289 5.31 -8.96 -7.09
C PRO A 289 5.69 -8.73 -8.56
N VAL A 290 4.70 -8.52 -9.44
CA VAL A 290 4.94 -8.25 -10.87
C VAL A 290 5.62 -6.89 -11.05
N ASN A 291 5.11 -5.86 -10.37
CA ASN A 291 5.63 -4.50 -10.41
C ASN A 291 7.07 -4.43 -9.87
N GLU A 292 7.35 -5.13 -8.77
CA GLU A 292 8.68 -5.18 -8.16
C GLU A 292 9.68 -5.96 -9.02
N ALA A 293 9.32 -7.16 -9.47
CA ALA A 293 10.23 -8.02 -10.21
C ALA A 293 10.64 -7.45 -11.58
N LEU A 294 9.80 -6.58 -12.16
CA LEU A 294 10.04 -5.96 -13.47
C LEU A 294 10.37 -4.45 -13.39
N ASP A 295 10.42 -3.86 -12.20
CA ASP A 295 10.66 -2.43 -11.96
C ASP A 295 9.76 -1.51 -12.83
N LEU A 296 8.44 -1.75 -12.79
CA LEU A 296 7.48 -1.11 -13.71
C LEU A 296 7.11 0.33 -13.32
N GLY A 297 7.48 0.76 -12.11
CA GLY A 297 7.20 2.11 -11.62
C GLY A 297 5.73 2.41 -11.32
N PHE A 298 4.88 1.39 -11.14
CA PHE A 298 3.51 1.62 -10.65
C PHE A 298 3.56 2.05 -9.19
N ALA A 299 2.78 3.08 -8.85
CA ALA A 299 2.63 3.55 -7.48
C ALA A 299 1.50 2.79 -6.77
N PRO A 300 1.67 2.37 -5.51
CA PRO A 300 0.57 1.80 -4.76
C PRO A 300 -0.48 2.86 -4.46
N LEU A 301 -1.77 2.53 -4.61
CA LEU A 301 -2.91 3.42 -4.41
C LEU A 301 -2.83 4.09 -3.04
N SER A 302 -2.46 3.34 -1.99
CA SER A 302 -2.29 3.85 -0.63
C SER A 302 -1.23 4.97 -0.51
N ALA A 303 -0.18 4.97 -1.34
CA ALA A 303 0.77 6.07 -1.38
C ALA A 303 0.15 7.33 -1.99
N VAL A 304 -0.60 7.19 -3.10
CA VAL A 304 -1.30 8.32 -3.73
C VAL A 304 -2.40 8.88 -2.83
N GLU A 305 -3.11 8.00 -2.11
CA GLU A 305 -4.10 8.41 -1.10
C GLU A 305 -3.47 9.19 0.05
N ARG A 306 -2.29 8.77 0.54
CA ARG A 306 -1.54 9.53 1.55
C ARG A 306 -1.15 10.92 1.04
N THR A 307 -0.77 11.04 -0.24
CA THR A 307 -0.53 12.35 -0.87
C THR A 307 -1.77 13.24 -0.83
N LEU A 308 -2.96 12.70 -1.14
CA LEU A 308 -4.21 13.45 -1.02
C LEU A 308 -4.56 13.80 0.44
N GLN A 309 -4.33 12.89 1.39
CA GLN A 309 -4.56 13.12 2.81
C GLN A 309 -3.63 14.19 3.39
N GLY A 310 -2.43 14.36 2.81
CA GLY A 310 -1.46 15.39 3.18
C GLY A 310 -1.77 16.79 2.63
N LEU A 311 -2.72 16.93 1.68
CA LEU A 311 -3.06 18.23 1.08
C LEU A 311 -3.38 19.34 2.09
N PRO A 312 -4.11 19.11 3.20
CA PRO A 312 -4.38 20.14 4.20
C PRO A 312 -3.12 20.69 4.87
N ALA A 313 -2.04 19.90 4.96
CA ALA A 313 -0.79 20.30 5.57
C ALA A 313 0.07 21.20 4.66
N LEU A 314 -0.22 21.24 3.35
CA LEU A 314 0.47 22.14 2.42
C LEU A 314 0.09 23.59 2.68
N GLN A 315 1.10 24.45 2.79
CA GLN A 315 0.89 25.90 2.92
C GLN A 315 0.63 26.52 1.55
N GLY A 316 -0.48 27.24 1.45
CA GLY A 316 -0.90 27.95 0.25
C GLY A 316 -1.65 27.10 -0.78
N LEU A 317 -2.30 27.77 -1.75
CA LEU A 317 -3.09 27.12 -2.80
C LEU A 317 -2.26 26.58 -3.96
N ALA A 318 -1.13 27.22 -4.30
CA ALA A 318 -0.33 26.81 -5.47
C ALA A 318 0.21 25.37 -5.34
N PRO A 319 0.83 24.96 -4.21
CA PRO A 319 1.28 23.58 -4.04
C PRO A 319 0.12 22.57 -4.04
N LYS A 320 -1.05 22.95 -3.50
CA LYS A 320 -2.25 22.10 -3.51
C LYS A 320 -2.76 21.88 -4.93
N ARG A 321 -2.81 22.94 -5.74
CA ARG A 321 -3.20 22.86 -7.16
C ARG A 321 -2.21 21.99 -7.94
N GLU A 322 -0.92 22.18 -7.72
CA GLU A 322 0.13 21.39 -8.36
C GLU A 322 -0.03 19.89 -8.08
N VAL A 323 -0.16 19.50 -6.81
CA VAL A 323 -0.36 18.08 -6.42
C VAL A 323 -1.63 17.50 -7.03
N LEU A 324 -2.74 18.24 -6.99
CA LEU A 324 -4.01 17.78 -7.56
C LEU A 324 -3.93 17.64 -9.08
N THR A 325 -3.28 18.58 -9.78
CA THR A 325 -3.05 18.51 -11.22
C THR A 325 -2.13 17.35 -11.58
N ASP A 326 -1.06 17.10 -10.82
CA ASP A 326 -0.16 15.97 -11.03
C ASP A 326 -0.91 14.63 -10.95
N ILE A 327 -1.77 14.45 -9.94
CA ILE A 327 -2.62 13.24 -9.81
C ILE A 327 -3.57 13.08 -11.00
N LEU A 328 -4.19 14.17 -11.47
CA LEU A 328 -5.07 14.14 -12.65
C LEU A 328 -4.33 13.73 -13.92
N THR A 329 -3.10 14.19 -14.09
CA THR A 329 -2.28 13.91 -15.26
C THR A 329 -1.72 12.49 -15.23
N ARG A 330 -1.26 12.01 -14.08
CA ARG A 330 -0.62 10.68 -13.96
C ARG A 330 -1.61 9.52 -13.91
N TYR A 331 -2.81 9.74 -13.36
CA TYR A 331 -3.77 8.66 -13.11
C TYR A 331 -5.13 8.87 -13.77
N PRO A 332 -5.21 9.22 -15.07
CA PRO A 332 -6.48 9.50 -15.73
C PRO A 332 -7.43 8.30 -15.71
N GLY A 333 -8.74 8.56 -15.65
CA GLY A 333 -9.77 7.50 -15.66
C GLY A 333 -10.01 6.80 -14.32
N THR A 334 -9.13 7.01 -13.33
CA THR A 334 -9.26 6.44 -11.98
C THR A 334 -10.19 7.25 -11.08
N LYS A 335 -10.74 6.61 -10.05
CA LYS A 335 -11.59 7.29 -9.05
C LYS A 335 -10.78 8.25 -8.17
N ILE A 336 -9.50 7.96 -7.91
CA ILE A 336 -8.60 8.90 -7.21
C ILE A 336 -8.36 10.19 -8.00
N ALA A 337 -8.24 10.11 -9.33
CA ALA A 337 -8.20 11.30 -10.19
C ALA A 337 -9.55 12.05 -10.16
N ALA A 338 -10.69 11.35 -10.19
CA ALA A 338 -11.99 12.00 -10.06
C ALA A 338 -12.13 12.78 -8.74
N ARG A 339 -11.65 12.19 -7.62
CA ARG A 339 -11.59 12.86 -6.32
C ARG A 339 -10.67 14.08 -6.35
N ALA A 340 -9.47 13.96 -6.92
CA ALA A 340 -8.54 15.08 -7.07
C ALA A 340 -9.16 16.23 -7.90
N ASN A 341 -9.91 15.91 -8.96
CA ASN A 341 -10.62 16.92 -9.76
C ASN A 341 -11.68 17.66 -8.93
N GLY A 342 -12.44 16.91 -8.12
CA GLY A 342 -13.43 17.49 -7.20
C GLY A 342 -12.80 18.45 -6.20
N MET A 343 -11.66 18.05 -5.60
CA MET A 343 -10.89 18.89 -4.68
C MET A 343 -10.33 20.12 -5.40
N LEU A 344 -9.80 19.98 -6.62
CA LEU A 344 -9.22 21.08 -7.40
C LEU A 344 -10.28 22.14 -7.74
N LYS A 345 -11.49 21.71 -8.12
CA LYS A 345 -12.62 22.60 -8.38
C LYS A 345 -13.16 23.29 -7.11
N ALA A 346 -12.98 22.66 -5.96
CA ALA A 346 -13.37 23.24 -4.67
C ALA A 346 -12.33 24.21 -4.10
N LEU A 347 -11.10 24.25 -4.64
CA LEU A 347 -10.10 25.22 -4.21
C LEU A 347 -10.50 26.64 -4.66
N PRO A 348 -10.39 27.65 -3.77
CA PRO A 348 -10.68 29.03 -4.14
C PRO A 348 -9.73 29.54 -5.23
N GLU A 349 -10.19 30.47 -6.05
CA GLU A 349 -9.38 31.05 -7.14
C GLU A 349 -8.19 31.86 -6.61
N ARG A 350 -8.35 32.51 -5.45
CA ARG A 350 -7.33 33.34 -4.80
C ARG A 350 -7.00 32.85 -3.41
N ASP A 351 -5.73 32.94 -3.06
CA ASP A 351 -5.22 32.64 -1.72
C ASP A 351 -5.18 33.93 -0.90
N VAL A 352 -6.36 34.40 -0.49
CA VAL A 352 -6.52 35.68 0.21
C VAL A 352 -5.65 35.74 1.47
N GLU A 353 -5.49 34.63 2.17
CA GLU A 353 -4.63 34.52 3.36
C GLU A 353 -3.15 34.64 2.99
N ALA A 354 -2.67 33.95 1.95
CA ALA A 354 -1.27 34.08 1.52
C ALA A 354 -0.96 35.49 1.00
N GLU A 355 -1.87 36.11 0.23
CA GLU A 355 -1.76 37.50 -0.22
C GLU A 355 -1.64 38.45 0.99
N ALA A 356 -2.49 38.27 2.00
CA ALA A 356 -2.46 39.07 3.22
C ALA A 356 -1.17 38.85 4.04
N ARG A 357 -0.65 37.61 4.11
CA ARG A 357 0.61 37.28 4.79
C ARG A 357 1.83 37.90 4.10
N ALA A 358 1.84 37.90 2.76
CA ALA A 358 2.89 38.58 1.99
C ALA A 358 2.88 40.09 2.29
N ALA A 359 1.70 40.72 2.24
CA ALA A 359 1.55 42.14 2.59
C ALA A 359 1.97 42.43 4.05
N LEU A 360 1.64 41.54 5.00
CA LEU A 360 2.07 41.67 6.39
C LEU A 360 3.59 41.56 6.54
N THR A 361 4.23 40.68 5.77
CA THR A 361 5.69 40.53 5.77
C THR A 361 6.36 41.82 5.27
N GLU A 362 5.87 42.36 4.14
CA GLU A 362 6.34 43.67 3.64
C GLU A 362 6.15 44.78 4.69
N ALA A 363 5.00 44.82 5.36
CA ALA A 363 4.72 45.83 6.39
C ALA A 363 5.72 45.78 7.55
N ARG A 364 6.12 44.57 7.97
CA ARG A 364 7.09 44.37 9.07
C ARG A 364 8.47 44.91 8.75
N GLU A 365 8.87 44.92 7.49
CA GLU A 365 10.18 45.40 7.04
C GLU A 365 10.27 46.93 6.93
N ILE A 366 9.14 47.65 6.93
CA ILE A 366 9.11 49.11 6.85
C ILE A 366 9.69 49.71 8.15
N ALA A 367 10.82 50.41 8.08
CA ALA A 367 11.48 50.99 9.26
C ALA A 367 10.74 52.21 9.86
N ASP A 368 10.12 53.03 9.01
CA ASP A 368 9.37 54.20 9.46
C ASP A 368 8.04 53.81 10.11
N VAL A 369 7.81 54.28 11.33
CA VAL A 369 6.65 53.86 12.15
C VAL A 369 5.33 54.34 11.56
N VAL A 370 5.29 55.53 10.95
CA VAL A 370 4.07 56.09 10.36
C VAL A 370 3.71 55.34 9.09
N ALA A 371 4.68 55.07 8.22
CA ALA A 371 4.50 54.28 7.01
C ALA A 371 4.12 52.83 7.33
N ARG A 372 4.74 52.22 8.35
CA ARG A 372 4.38 50.89 8.84
C ARG A 372 2.94 50.84 9.33
N ARG A 373 2.52 51.82 10.16
CA ARG A 373 1.13 51.95 10.63
C ARG A 373 0.16 52.04 9.45
N GLY A 374 0.46 52.89 8.46
CA GLY A 374 -0.36 53.02 7.24
C GLY A 374 -0.53 51.69 6.51
N ARG A 375 0.58 50.97 6.26
CA ARG A 375 0.55 49.68 5.56
C ARG A 375 -0.21 48.60 6.34
N LEU A 376 -0.03 48.53 7.66
CA LEU A 376 -0.80 47.60 8.50
C LEU A 376 -2.31 47.90 8.44
N GLY A 377 -2.70 49.18 8.44
CA GLY A 377 -4.10 49.59 8.28
C GLY A 377 -4.70 49.18 6.93
N GLU A 378 -3.93 49.30 5.84
CA GLU A 378 -4.36 48.82 4.51
C GLU A 378 -4.63 47.31 4.50
N ILE A 379 -3.77 46.51 5.15
CA ILE A 379 -3.93 45.05 5.23
C ILE A 379 -5.23 44.70 5.96
N VAL A 380 -5.51 45.37 7.08
CA VAL A 380 -6.75 45.16 7.84
C VAL A 380 -7.99 45.49 7.01
N ALA A 381 -7.92 46.56 6.19
CA ALA A 381 -9.02 46.98 5.33
C ALA A 381 -9.21 46.06 4.11
N GLN A 382 -8.12 45.62 3.48
CA GLN A 382 -8.16 44.80 2.27
C GLN A 382 -8.44 43.32 2.56
N PHE A 383 -8.03 42.82 3.72
CA PHE A 383 -8.08 41.40 4.06
C PHE A 383 -8.75 41.13 5.43
N PRO A 384 -9.93 41.70 5.73
CA PRO A 384 -10.45 41.81 7.09
C PRO A 384 -10.67 40.48 7.83
N GLU A 385 -10.88 39.39 7.09
CA GLU A 385 -11.16 38.05 7.65
C GLU A 385 -9.93 37.12 7.69
N THR A 386 -8.73 37.64 7.42
CA THR A 386 -7.48 36.87 7.42
C THR A 386 -6.79 36.87 8.78
N ASP A 387 -6.01 35.82 9.07
CA ASP A 387 -5.16 35.79 10.27
C ASP A 387 -4.06 36.86 10.17
N ALA A 388 -3.59 37.15 8.96
CA ALA A 388 -2.67 38.24 8.70
C ALA A 388 -3.27 39.60 9.07
N ALA A 389 -4.55 39.85 8.79
CA ALA A 389 -5.23 41.07 9.26
C ALA A 389 -5.43 41.08 10.77
N ALA A 390 -5.71 39.95 11.41
CA ALA A 390 -5.75 39.87 12.87
C ALA A 390 -4.38 40.24 13.49
N ASN A 391 -3.29 39.71 12.93
CA ASN A 391 -1.93 40.09 13.32
C ASN A 391 -1.62 41.56 13.03
N ALA A 392 -2.10 42.11 11.91
CA ALA A 392 -1.91 43.52 11.59
C ALA A 392 -2.63 44.43 12.58
N ARG A 393 -3.87 44.08 13.00
CA ARG A 393 -4.59 44.79 14.08
C ARG A 393 -3.81 44.76 15.38
N PHE A 394 -3.33 43.58 15.78
CA PHE A 394 -2.52 43.43 16.98
C PHE A 394 -1.23 44.29 16.94
N MET A 395 -0.54 44.33 15.79
CA MET A 395 0.63 45.19 15.61
C MET A 395 0.27 46.68 15.65
N LEU A 396 -0.89 47.08 15.14
CA LEU A 396 -1.38 48.46 15.26
C LEU A 396 -1.62 48.82 16.72
N ASP A 397 -2.28 47.95 17.48
CA ASP A 397 -2.56 48.15 18.91
C ASP A 397 -1.25 48.31 19.72
N LEU A 398 -0.22 47.52 19.40
CA LEU A 398 1.12 47.65 20.00
C LEU A 398 1.80 48.99 19.67
N LEU A 399 1.64 49.49 18.45
CA LEU A 399 2.19 50.79 18.05
C LEU A 399 1.45 51.97 18.71
N ASP A 400 0.24 51.73 19.20
CA ASP A 400 -0.62 52.72 19.87
C ASP A 400 -0.55 52.61 21.41
N ALA A 401 0.05 51.54 21.95
CA ALA A 401 0.22 51.35 23.38
C ALA A 401 1.25 52.34 23.99
N PRO A 402 0.97 52.94 25.16
CA PRO A 402 1.95 53.74 25.89
C PRO A 402 3.17 52.88 26.27
N VAL A 403 4.38 53.35 25.95
CA VAL A 403 5.65 52.62 26.12
C VAL A 403 5.86 52.09 27.55
N ASP A 404 5.33 52.78 28.57
CA ASP A 404 5.45 52.38 29.97
C ASP A 404 4.57 51.16 30.34
N LEU A 405 3.48 50.90 29.61
CA LEU A 405 2.51 49.86 29.95
C LEU A 405 2.98 48.45 29.57
N VAL A 406 3.77 48.33 28.50
CA VAL A 406 4.29 47.04 27.98
C VAL A 406 5.43 46.50 28.83
N ALA A 407 6.32 47.37 29.32
CA ALA A 407 7.40 46.99 30.22
C ALA A 407 6.85 46.46 31.57
N ASP A 408 5.81 47.08 32.09
CA ASP A 408 5.13 46.67 33.32
C ASP A 408 4.37 45.34 33.16
N ALA A 409 3.77 45.08 31.99
CA ALA A 409 3.07 43.84 31.69
C ALA A 409 4.04 42.64 31.66
N ALA A 410 5.20 42.78 31.00
CA ALA A 410 6.23 41.74 30.93
C ALA A 410 6.79 41.39 32.32
N GLY A 411 7.06 42.41 33.15
CA GLY A 411 7.50 42.21 34.53
C GLY A 411 6.46 41.48 35.38
N ALA A 412 5.18 41.80 35.20
CA ALA A 412 4.09 41.18 35.96
C ALA A 412 3.85 39.71 35.56
N LEU A 413 3.90 39.37 34.28
CA LEU A 413 3.78 37.99 33.80
C LEU A 413 4.96 37.12 34.30
N ALA A 414 6.19 37.61 34.19
CA ALA A 414 7.38 36.89 34.67
C ALA A 414 7.38 36.67 36.19
N ALA A 415 6.70 37.54 36.95
CA ALA A 415 6.48 37.33 38.38
C ALA A 415 5.42 36.24 38.63
N ALA A 416 4.34 36.21 37.84
CA ALA A 416 3.29 35.21 37.94
C ALA A 416 3.79 33.79 37.62
N GLU A 417 4.58 33.63 36.54
CA GLU A 417 5.14 32.33 36.13
C GLU A 417 6.07 31.70 37.19
N ARG A 418 6.67 32.52 38.08
CA ARG A 418 7.56 32.08 39.16
C ARG A 418 6.85 31.57 40.42
N ILE A 419 5.54 31.75 40.54
CA ILE A 419 4.77 31.31 41.73
C ILE A 419 4.56 29.80 41.67
N GLU A 420 5.03 29.01 42.64
CA GLU A 420 4.92 27.55 42.61
C GLU A 420 3.50 27.03 42.89
N ASP A 421 2.76 27.69 43.78
CA ASP A 421 1.40 27.28 44.13
C ASP A 421 0.41 27.56 42.97
N PRO A 422 -0.34 26.55 42.47
CA PRO A 422 -1.24 26.73 41.33
C PRO A 422 -2.39 27.70 41.57
N LYS A 423 -2.88 27.80 42.80
CA LYS A 423 -4.00 28.68 43.16
C LYS A 423 -3.53 30.13 43.17
N ASP A 424 -2.38 30.39 43.80
CA ASP A 424 -1.79 31.72 43.84
C ASP A 424 -1.28 32.16 42.46
N ARG A 425 -0.71 31.23 41.67
CA ARG A 425 -0.35 31.45 40.27
C ARG A 425 -1.57 31.83 39.44
N ARG A 426 -2.68 31.11 39.58
CA ARG A 426 -3.94 31.42 38.90
C ARG A 426 -4.43 32.82 39.24
N THR A 427 -4.50 33.17 40.53
CA THR A 427 -4.91 34.51 40.97
C THR A 427 -4.03 35.58 40.34
N ARG A 428 -2.71 35.38 40.32
CA ARG A 428 -1.78 36.35 39.74
C ARG A 428 -1.90 36.48 38.23
N LEU A 429 -2.15 35.38 37.52
CA LEU A 429 -2.39 35.40 36.07
C LEU A 429 -3.73 36.07 35.72
N GLU A 430 -4.78 35.89 36.54
CA GLU A 430 -6.05 36.62 36.39
C GLU A 430 -5.85 38.14 36.58
N GLU A 431 -5.01 38.55 37.53
CA GLU A 431 -4.62 39.95 37.72
C GLU A 431 -3.82 40.51 36.54
N VAL A 432 -2.85 39.75 35.99
CA VAL A 432 -2.10 40.15 34.79
C VAL A 432 -3.05 40.35 33.61
N LYS A 433 -3.97 39.40 33.39
CA LYS A 433 -4.98 39.50 32.33
C LYS A 433 -5.87 40.73 32.50
N ALA A 434 -6.35 40.97 33.72
CA ALA A 434 -7.27 42.08 33.99
C ALA A 434 -6.58 43.45 33.90
N LYS A 435 -5.35 43.58 34.43
CA LYS A 435 -4.64 44.85 34.51
C LYS A 435 -3.99 45.27 33.19
N PHE A 436 -3.58 44.30 32.36
CA PHE A 436 -2.86 44.53 31.11
C PHE A 436 -3.64 44.04 29.89
N ALA A 437 -4.98 44.10 29.94
CA ALA A 437 -5.84 43.67 28.85
C ALA A 437 -5.44 44.33 27.51
N GLY A 438 -5.34 43.52 26.45
CA GLY A 438 -4.89 43.96 25.12
C GLY A 438 -3.38 43.87 24.88
N THR A 439 -2.59 43.46 25.87
CA THR A 439 -1.14 43.19 25.69
C THR A 439 -0.88 41.70 25.37
N PRO A 440 0.23 41.35 24.67
CA PRO A 440 0.64 39.96 24.47
C PRO A 440 0.80 39.17 25.78
N GLU A 441 1.19 39.83 26.85
CA GLU A 441 1.36 39.23 28.17
C GLU A 441 0.02 38.82 28.79
N ALA A 442 -1.06 39.58 28.56
CA ALA A 442 -2.40 39.21 29.01
C ALA A 442 -2.96 38.02 28.23
N GLU A 443 -2.69 37.91 26.93
CA GLU A 443 -3.05 36.72 26.15
C GLU A 443 -2.27 35.49 26.60
N ARG A 444 -0.96 35.62 26.82
CA ARG A 444 -0.14 34.54 27.36
C ARG A 444 -0.59 34.14 28.77
N ALA A 445 -0.98 35.10 29.61
CA ALA A 445 -1.59 34.82 30.90
C ALA A 445 -2.90 34.03 30.75
N GLN A 446 -3.72 34.33 29.74
CA GLN A 446 -4.93 33.55 29.44
C GLN A 446 -4.61 32.13 28.97
N THR A 447 -3.56 31.93 28.16
CA THR A 447 -3.09 30.58 27.78
C THR A 447 -2.66 29.79 29.01
N LEU A 448 -1.87 30.38 29.90
CA LEU A 448 -1.45 29.75 31.16
C LEU A 448 -2.64 29.47 32.09
N LEU A 449 -3.64 30.35 32.13
CA LEU A 449 -4.88 30.11 32.86
C LEU A 449 -5.68 28.93 32.31
N ASN A 450 -5.74 28.79 30.98
CA ASN A 450 -6.39 27.64 30.35
C ASN A 450 -5.65 26.35 30.71
N GLN A 451 -4.31 26.35 30.68
CA GLN A 451 -3.50 25.22 31.13
C GLN A 451 -3.74 24.87 32.60
N LEU A 452 -3.86 25.87 33.49
CA LEU A 452 -4.22 25.64 34.90
C LEU A 452 -5.66 25.13 35.07
N GLN A 453 -6.58 25.50 34.18
CA GLN A 453 -7.94 24.95 34.16
C GLN A 453 -7.98 23.51 33.64
N ASP A 454 -7.01 23.11 32.82
CA ASP A 454 -6.90 21.76 32.26
C ASP A 454 -6.29 20.75 33.24
N GLN A 455 -5.68 21.20 34.34
CA GLN A 455 -5.16 20.33 35.39
C GLN A 455 -6.25 19.45 36.03
N GLY A 456 -6.02 18.14 36.02
CA GLY A 456 -6.91 17.14 36.58
C GLY A 456 -8.11 16.78 35.71
N LYS A 457 -8.25 17.34 34.50
CA LYS A 457 -9.34 17.00 33.58
C LYS A 457 -9.26 15.55 33.12
N THR A 458 -8.06 15.03 32.86
CA THR A 458 -7.86 13.65 32.43
C THR A 458 -8.29 12.70 33.54
N HIS A 459 -7.83 12.97 34.77
CA HIS A 459 -8.23 12.20 35.95
C HIS A 459 -9.77 12.25 36.16
N ALA A 460 -10.38 13.44 36.14
CA ALA A 460 -11.82 13.59 36.31
C ALA A 460 -12.62 12.86 35.22
N LYS A 461 -12.19 12.98 33.95
CA LYS A 461 -12.79 12.30 32.80
C LYS A 461 -12.70 10.77 32.92
N ILE A 462 -11.58 10.24 33.40
CA ILE A 462 -11.40 8.81 33.63
C ILE A 462 -12.36 8.31 34.72
N ILE A 463 -12.48 9.06 35.83
CA ILE A 463 -13.40 8.73 36.92
C ILE A 463 -14.86 8.79 36.47
N GLU A 464 -15.26 9.87 35.78
CA GLU A 464 -16.62 10.04 35.24
C GLU A 464 -16.97 8.93 34.24
N ARG A 465 -16.04 8.61 33.34
CA ARG A 465 -16.21 7.53 32.36
C ARG A 465 -16.16 6.14 33.00
N GLY A 466 -15.65 6.03 34.22
CA GLY A 466 -15.53 4.77 34.95
C GLY A 466 -14.58 3.76 34.31
N ARG A 467 -13.63 4.21 33.47
CA ARG A 467 -12.57 3.38 32.87
C ARG A 467 -11.41 4.23 32.31
N VAL A 468 -10.20 3.66 32.32
CA VAL A 468 -9.01 4.22 31.66
C VAL A 468 -8.87 3.64 30.25
N ASN A 469 -8.50 4.47 29.28
CA ASN A 469 -8.15 4.03 27.94
C ASN A 469 -6.64 3.95 27.82
N CYS A 470 -6.14 2.79 27.43
CA CYS A 470 -4.73 2.49 27.31
C CYS A 470 -4.35 2.17 25.88
N ALA A 471 -3.29 2.82 25.39
CA ALA A 471 -2.56 2.39 24.21
C ALA A 471 -1.42 1.48 24.66
N VAL A 472 -1.39 0.25 24.16
CA VAL A 472 -0.42 -0.79 24.59
C VAL A 472 0.08 -1.57 23.39
N SER A 473 1.37 -1.93 23.39
CA SER A 473 1.87 -3.00 22.53
C SER A 473 1.43 -4.36 23.10
N GLU A 474 1.52 -5.42 22.30
CA GLU A 474 1.11 -6.76 22.75
C GLU A 474 1.97 -7.28 23.92
N GLY A 475 1.36 -8.10 24.79
CA GLY A 475 2.05 -8.77 25.90
C GLY A 475 1.93 -8.08 27.27
N VAL A 476 3.05 -8.00 27.99
CA VAL A 476 3.17 -7.60 29.42
C VAL A 476 2.69 -6.16 29.71
N ASP A 477 2.50 -5.35 28.66
CA ASP A 477 2.08 -3.94 28.74
C ASP A 477 0.68 -3.75 29.36
N ASP A 478 -0.19 -4.74 29.21
CA ASP A 478 -1.54 -4.73 29.78
C ASP A 478 -1.56 -4.67 31.30
N ALA A 479 -0.57 -5.31 31.94
CA ALA A 479 -0.53 -5.42 33.39
C ALA A 479 -0.46 -4.04 34.05
N PHE A 480 0.31 -3.11 33.48
CA PHE A 480 0.38 -1.75 33.98
C PHE A 480 -0.97 -1.05 33.93
N CYS A 481 -1.72 -1.23 32.84
CA CYS A 481 -3.04 -0.65 32.68
C CYS A 481 -4.07 -1.19 33.67
N TYR A 482 -3.98 -2.48 34.01
CA TYR A 482 -4.80 -3.06 35.06
C TYR A 482 -4.41 -2.57 36.46
N VAL A 483 -3.12 -2.39 36.74
CA VAL A 483 -2.65 -1.77 38.00
C VAL A 483 -3.15 -0.32 38.11
N LEU A 484 -3.07 0.43 37.01
CA LEU A 484 -3.59 1.80 36.93
C LEU A 484 -5.09 1.85 37.17
N ALA A 485 -5.86 0.97 36.54
CA ALA A 485 -7.30 0.85 36.78
C ALA A 485 -7.61 0.45 38.24
N GLY A 486 -6.89 -0.52 38.80
CA GLY A 486 -7.02 -0.92 40.21
C GLY A 486 -6.73 0.23 41.18
N HIS A 487 -5.72 1.06 40.88
CA HIS A 487 -5.43 2.26 41.66
C HIS A 487 -6.56 3.30 41.61
N LEU A 488 -7.15 3.51 40.44
CA LEU A 488 -8.18 4.54 40.21
C LEU A 488 -9.57 4.12 40.70
N PHE A 489 -9.91 2.83 40.58
CA PHE A 489 -11.28 2.35 40.76
C PHE A 489 -11.44 1.32 41.90
N GLY A 490 -10.34 0.79 42.45
CA GLY A 490 -10.38 -0.32 43.41
C GLY A 490 -10.68 -1.69 42.79
N GLU A 491 -10.96 -1.74 41.49
CA GLU A 491 -11.25 -2.93 40.69
C GLU A 491 -10.58 -2.79 39.31
N TYR A 492 -10.10 -3.88 38.73
CA TYR A 492 -9.37 -3.87 37.45
C TYR A 492 -10.16 -4.48 36.27
N GLN A 493 -11.08 -5.42 36.55
CA GLN A 493 -11.86 -6.09 35.51
C GLN A 493 -12.87 -5.10 34.88
N PHE A 494 -12.89 -5.00 33.54
CA PHE A 494 -13.75 -4.10 32.75
C PHE A 494 -13.49 -2.59 32.88
N LYS A 495 -12.43 -2.18 33.60
CA LYS A 495 -12.06 -0.78 33.82
C LYS A 495 -10.95 -0.27 32.91
N VAL A 496 -10.49 -1.10 31.97
CA VAL A 496 -9.50 -0.76 30.95
C VAL A 496 -10.15 -0.93 29.58
N LYS A 497 -10.03 0.09 28.73
CA LYS A 497 -10.24 -0.05 27.27
C LYS A 497 -8.88 -0.04 26.59
N ARG A 498 -8.55 -1.15 25.93
CA ARG A 498 -7.30 -1.34 25.21
C ARG A 498 -7.38 -0.80 23.78
N PHE A 499 -6.27 -0.25 23.32
CA PHE A 499 -6.00 0.10 21.93
C PHE A 499 -4.65 -0.51 21.56
N ASP A 500 -4.66 -1.42 20.60
CA ASP A 500 -3.44 -2.04 20.10
C ASP A 500 -2.64 -1.01 19.31
N VAL A 501 -1.37 -0.87 19.69
CA VAL A 501 -0.46 0.04 19.01
C VAL A 501 0.74 -0.71 18.46
N GLY A 502 1.09 -0.36 17.23
CA GLY A 502 2.37 -0.72 16.63
C GLY A 502 3.38 0.43 16.80
N PRO A 503 4.59 0.27 16.25
CA PRO A 503 5.70 1.21 16.42
C PRO A 503 5.36 2.66 16.04
N MET A 504 4.44 2.83 15.08
CA MET A 504 4.19 4.10 14.40
C MET A 504 2.93 4.84 14.86
N ASN A 505 2.04 4.23 15.66
CA ASN A 505 0.73 4.82 15.99
C ASN A 505 0.49 5.09 17.48
N GLY A 506 1.37 4.65 18.39
CA GLY A 506 1.25 4.84 19.84
C GLY A 506 0.92 6.27 20.28
N LEU A 507 1.73 7.25 19.86
CA LEU A 507 1.54 8.67 20.21
C LEU A 507 0.29 9.28 19.57
N SER A 508 -0.16 8.76 18.42
CA SER A 508 -1.40 9.23 17.79
C SER A 508 -2.59 9.04 18.73
N HIS A 509 -2.59 7.96 19.51
CA HIS A 509 -3.65 7.68 20.46
C HIS A 509 -3.68 8.64 21.64
N LEU A 510 -2.52 9.01 22.19
CA LEU A 510 -2.38 10.06 23.20
C LEU A 510 -2.78 11.42 22.65
N HIS A 511 -2.23 11.80 21.48
CA HIS A 511 -2.48 13.10 20.86
C HIS A 511 -3.95 13.36 20.57
N LYS A 512 -4.66 12.34 20.05
CA LYS A 512 -6.10 12.42 19.75
C LYS A 512 -6.97 12.30 21.00
N GLY A 513 -6.37 12.08 22.18
CA GLY A 513 -7.10 11.83 23.44
C GLY A 513 -7.96 10.56 23.41
N THR A 514 -7.60 9.60 22.54
CA THR A 514 -8.27 8.29 22.47
C THR A 514 -7.76 7.33 23.55
N ALA A 515 -6.50 7.48 23.95
CA ALA A 515 -5.89 6.88 25.14
C ALA A 515 -5.39 7.98 26.07
N GLU A 516 -5.36 7.72 27.37
CA GLU A 516 -4.81 8.64 28.38
C GLU A 516 -3.40 8.25 28.84
N VAL A 517 -3.01 7.00 28.57
CA VAL A 517 -1.67 6.48 28.81
C VAL A 517 -1.24 5.60 27.65
N LEU A 518 0.04 5.70 27.29
CA LEU A 518 0.72 4.80 26.37
C LEU A 518 1.74 4.01 27.20
N VAL A 519 1.66 2.69 27.13
CA VAL A 519 2.66 1.77 27.66
C VAL A 519 3.27 1.08 26.46
N SER A 520 4.56 1.27 26.24
CA SER A 520 5.24 0.72 25.08
C SER A 520 6.57 0.11 25.48
N THR A 521 6.87 -1.03 24.86
CA THR A 521 8.15 -1.72 25.00
C THR A 521 9.26 -1.05 24.22
N GLU A 522 8.94 -0.12 23.30
CA GLU A 522 9.94 0.50 22.45
C GLU A 522 10.61 1.64 23.21
N ASP A 523 11.94 1.62 23.32
CA ASP A 523 12.71 2.82 23.63
C ASP A 523 12.57 3.77 22.44
N LEU A 524 11.58 4.64 22.53
CA LEU A 524 11.29 5.70 21.57
C LEU A 524 12.38 6.78 21.68
N LEU A 525 13.61 6.41 21.29
CA LEU A 525 14.85 7.11 21.55
C LEU A 525 14.87 8.52 20.93
N SER A 526 15.19 9.48 21.80
CA SER A 526 15.64 10.86 21.59
C SER A 526 14.71 11.87 20.90
N ASN A 527 13.97 11.50 19.86
CA ASN A 527 13.18 12.50 19.12
C ASN A 527 11.90 12.89 19.88
N TRP A 528 11.26 11.95 20.56
CA TRP A 528 9.95 12.18 21.18
C TRP A 528 10.05 12.70 22.61
N SER A 529 11.12 12.34 23.35
CA SER A 529 11.42 12.93 24.66
C SER A 529 11.71 14.44 24.59
N THR A 530 11.95 14.99 23.38
CA THR A 530 12.09 16.44 23.17
C THR A 530 10.78 17.13 22.81
N ASP A 531 9.72 16.38 22.45
CA ASP A 531 8.41 16.97 22.22
C ASP A 531 7.76 17.30 23.57
N ARG A 532 7.65 18.59 23.85
CA ARG A 532 7.08 19.13 25.08
C ARG A 532 5.61 18.75 25.30
N LYS A 533 4.93 18.14 24.33
CA LYS A 533 3.54 17.68 24.44
C LYS A 533 3.38 16.40 25.25
N TYR A 534 4.42 15.57 25.34
CA TYR A 534 4.37 14.28 26.03
C TYR A 534 5.38 14.25 27.17
N ARG A 535 5.05 13.55 28.24
CA ARG A 535 5.96 13.31 29.35
C ARG A 535 6.18 11.82 29.52
N LYS A 536 7.44 11.40 29.50
CA LYS A 536 7.86 10.08 29.95
C LYS A 536 7.78 10.09 31.48
N VAL A 537 6.86 9.30 32.00
CA VAL A 537 6.54 9.20 33.44
C VAL A 537 7.47 8.23 34.15
N GLY A 538 7.95 7.21 33.44
CA GLY A 538 9.01 6.35 33.93
C GLY A 538 9.06 5.02 33.18
N SER A 539 9.65 4.04 33.85
CA SER A 539 10.13 2.79 33.26
C SER A 539 9.70 1.62 34.14
N VAL A 540 8.95 0.64 33.60
CA VAL A 540 8.27 -0.39 34.42
C VAL A 540 8.93 -1.77 34.38
N VAL A 541 9.48 -2.16 33.24
CA VAL A 541 10.16 -3.45 33.06
C VAL A 541 11.45 -3.18 32.29
N ARG A 542 12.51 -3.92 32.58
CA ARG A 542 13.78 -3.86 31.86
C ARG A 542 13.85 -5.04 30.89
N GLY A 543 13.98 -4.76 29.60
CA GLY A 543 14.19 -5.76 28.55
C GLY A 543 15.65 -5.81 28.10
N ASN A 544 16.11 -6.96 27.63
CA ASN A 544 17.31 -7.08 26.78
C ASN A 544 16.87 -7.58 25.41
N MET A 545 17.66 -7.41 24.34
CA MET A 545 17.39 -8.19 23.12
C MET A 545 17.98 -9.61 23.26
N ALA A 546 17.22 -10.60 22.82
CA ALA A 546 17.63 -11.99 22.70
C ALA A 546 17.94 -12.31 21.24
N ILE A 547 19.03 -13.06 21.01
CA ILE A 547 19.30 -13.70 19.72
C ILE A 547 18.91 -15.18 19.83
N LEU A 548 17.95 -15.58 19.02
CA LEU A 548 17.42 -16.93 18.94
C LEU A 548 18.00 -17.64 17.72
N LEU A 549 18.60 -18.81 17.95
CA LEU A 549 19.20 -19.67 16.91
C LEU A 549 18.56 -21.06 16.90
N PRO A 550 18.49 -21.74 15.75
CA PRO A 550 18.04 -23.13 15.68
C PRO A 550 18.90 -24.04 16.56
N LYS A 551 18.29 -24.86 17.43
CA LYS A 551 19.00 -25.85 18.26
C LYS A 551 19.79 -26.85 17.43
N THR A 552 19.35 -27.12 16.20
CA THR A 552 19.98 -28.04 15.24
C THR A 552 21.37 -27.58 14.79
N LEU A 553 21.68 -26.28 14.90
CA LEU A 553 23.03 -25.77 14.63
C LEU A 553 24.05 -26.21 15.69
N GLY A 554 23.61 -26.62 16.88
CA GLY A 554 24.49 -27.12 17.95
C GLY A 554 25.44 -26.08 18.57
N ILE A 555 25.28 -24.80 18.23
CA ILE A 555 26.11 -23.68 18.72
C ILE A 555 25.53 -23.04 19.98
N GLN A 556 26.37 -22.46 20.83
CA GLN A 556 25.94 -21.81 22.08
C GLN A 556 26.03 -20.28 22.01
N SER A 557 26.73 -19.73 21.01
CA SER A 557 26.85 -18.29 20.78
C SER A 557 26.67 -17.92 19.31
N VAL A 558 26.15 -16.72 19.06
CA VAL A 558 26.05 -16.10 17.74
C VAL A 558 27.43 -15.94 17.08
N SER A 559 28.52 -15.87 17.85
CA SER A 559 29.89 -15.77 17.33
C SER A 559 30.29 -16.99 16.48
N GLU A 560 29.64 -18.14 16.68
CA GLU A 560 29.86 -19.38 15.94
C GLU A 560 28.98 -19.50 14.68
N LEU A 561 28.04 -18.55 14.48
CA LEU A 561 26.98 -18.68 13.47
C LEU A 561 27.49 -18.78 12.03
N ASN A 562 28.52 -18.00 11.67
CA ASN A 562 29.10 -18.03 10.32
C ASN A 562 29.74 -19.40 10.01
N GLU A 563 30.39 -20.03 10.99
CA GLU A 563 31.01 -21.36 10.81
C GLU A 563 29.92 -22.44 10.74
N ALA A 564 28.95 -22.42 11.65
CA ALA A 564 27.90 -23.42 11.72
C ALA A 564 26.96 -23.43 10.51
N THR A 565 26.65 -22.25 9.95
CA THR A 565 25.81 -22.14 8.75
C THR A 565 26.60 -22.31 7.44
N GLY A 566 27.93 -22.20 7.49
CA GLY A 566 28.78 -22.08 6.30
C GLY A 566 28.52 -20.83 5.46
N LYS A 567 27.67 -19.90 5.94
CA LYS A 567 27.31 -18.68 5.22
C LYS A 567 28.28 -17.56 5.56
N LYS A 568 28.69 -16.81 4.53
CA LYS A 568 29.51 -15.61 4.70
C LYS A 568 28.75 -14.50 5.42
N TYR A 569 27.44 -14.41 5.20
CA TYR A 569 26.53 -13.45 5.82
C TYR A 569 25.24 -14.19 6.21
N PRO A 570 25.13 -14.75 7.43
CA PRO A 570 23.88 -15.27 7.93
C PRO A 570 22.85 -14.15 8.07
N SER A 571 21.59 -14.47 7.77
CA SER A 571 20.47 -13.52 7.76
C SER A 571 19.78 -13.46 9.12
N PHE A 572 19.50 -12.26 9.61
CA PHE A 572 18.77 -12.02 10.85
C PHE A 572 17.42 -11.38 10.55
N CYS A 573 16.35 -11.98 11.06
CA CYS A 573 15.01 -11.39 11.05
C CYS A 573 14.78 -10.62 12.36
N HIS A 574 14.23 -9.42 12.28
CA HIS A 574 13.86 -8.61 13.45
C HIS A 574 12.64 -7.73 13.15
N ASP A 575 11.80 -7.48 14.16
CA ASP A 575 10.66 -6.55 14.15
C ASP A 575 11.05 -5.13 14.61
N LEU A 576 12.32 -4.95 15.02
CA LEU A 576 12.79 -3.77 15.74
C LEU A 576 13.43 -2.73 14.79
N ALA A 577 12.62 -1.92 14.12
CA ALA A 577 13.11 -0.91 13.16
C ALA A 577 14.09 0.11 13.78
N ILE A 578 13.92 0.42 15.07
CA ILE A 578 14.69 1.46 15.78
C ILE A 578 16.00 0.90 16.37
N GLU A 579 16.09 -0.41 16.60
CA GLU A 579 17.15 -1.03 17.42
C GLU A 579 18.27 -1.68 16.59
N ALA A 580 18.15 -1.61 15.26
CA ALA A 580 19.16 -2.10 14.33
C ALA A 580 20.58 -1.56 14.61
N PRO A 581 20.83 -0.30 15.03
CA PRO A 581 22.18 0.16 15.34
C PRO A 581 22.86 -0.59 16.50
N VAL A 582 22.14 -0.87 17.59
CA VAL A 582 22.68 -1.58 18.76
C VAL A 582 22.98 -3.03 18.40
N LEU A 583 22.06 -3.69 17.69
CA LEU A 583 22.28 -5.04 17.17
C LEU A 583 23.49 -5.10 16.22
N LYS A 584 23.62 -4.13 15.30
CA LYS A 584 24.75 -4.04 14.37
C LYS A 584 26.08 -3.90 15.12
N GLU A 585 26.14 -3.06 16.15
CA GLU A 585 27.34 -2.89 16.97
C GLU A 585 27.68 -4.17 17.73
N PHE A 586 26.68 -4.83 18.33
CA PHE A 586 26.87 -6.10 19.02
C PHE A 586 27.42 -7.19 18.09
N LEU A 587 26.79 -7.41 16.92
CA LEU A 587 27.24 -8.43 15.96
C LEU A 587 28.65 -8.15 15.43
N ARG A 588 29.01 -6.88 15.22
CA ARG A 588 30.39 -6.48 14.87
C ARG A 588 31.38 -6.82 15.98
N ASN A 589 31.03 -6.58 17.24
CA ASN A 589 31.87 -6.92 18.38
C ASN A 589 32.05 -8.44 18.53
N GLN A 590 31.02 -9.22 18.19
CA GLN A 590 31.09 -10.68 18.10
C GLN A 590 31.81 -11.19 16.85
N LYS A 591 32.29 -10.31 15.96
CA LYS A 591 32.94 -10.62 14.68
C LYS A 591 32.08 -11.49 13.74
N VAL A 592 30.76 -11.38 13.86
CA VAL A 592 29.79 -12.02 12.98
C VAL A 592 29.61 -11.13 11.76
N SER A 593 29.79 -11.66 10.57
CA SER A 593 29.37 -10.97 9.33
C SER A 593 27.91 -11.32 9.10
N TYR A 594 27.02 -10.34 8.90
CA TYR A 594 25.57 -10.56 8.91
C TYR A 594 24.86 -9.80 7.79
N GLU A 595 23.67 -10.28 7.45
CA GLU A 595 22.66 -9.55 6.68
C GLU A 595 21.44 -9.32 7.58
N LEU A 596 20.97 -8.08 7.71
CA LEU A 596 19.70 -7.82 8.38
C LEU A 596 18.62 -7.74 7.30
N LEU A 597 17.65 -8.65 7.35
CA LEU A 597 16.48 -8.53 6.50
C LEU A 597 15.61 -7.37 7.02
N TRP A 598 15.10 -6.57 6.08
CA TRP A 598 14.37 -5.32 6.35
C TRP A 598 13.32 -5.53 7.46
N PRO A 599 13.12 -4.55 8.37
CA PRO A 599 12.30 -4.76 9.56
C PRO A 599 10.91 -5.22 9.15
N PHE A 600 10.53 -6.36 9.70
CA PHE A 600 9.20 -6.90 9.56
C PHE A 600 8.23 -6.02 10.35
N VAL A 601 6.99 -5.90 9.86
CA VAL A 601 6.00 -4.99 10.45
C VAL A 601 5.40 -5.59 11.72
N THR A 602 5.36 -6.93 11.80
CA THR A 602 4.76 -7.67 12.91
C THR A 602 5.66 -8.82 13.38
N GLU A 603 5.42 -9.30 14.60
CA GLU A 603 6.08 -10.48 15.16
C GLU A 603 5.78 -11.74 14.32
N GLU A 604 4.56 -11.84 13.79
CA GLU A 604 4.10 -12.92 12.92
C GLU A 604 4.89 -12.96 11.61
N ASP A 605 5.16 -11.80 11.00
CA ASP A 605 5.97 -11.70 9.79
C ASP A 605 7.42 -12.20 10.01
N VAL A 606 7.99 -11.92 11.20
CA VAL A 606 9.32 -12.45 11.60
C VAL A 606 9.27 -13.97 11.72
N GLN A 607 8.22 -14.51 12.34
CA GLN A 607 8.05 -15.96 12.49
C GLN A 607 7.90 -16.64 11.13
N ILE A 608 7.05 -16.10 10.25
CA ILE A 608 6.85 -16.62 8.89
C ILE A 608 8.18 -16.60 8.14
N ALA A 609 8.91 -15.49 8.16
CA ALA A 609 10.19 -15.40 7.46
C ALA A 609 11.24 -16.39 8.01
N TYR A 610 11.26 -16.63 9.33
CA TYR A 610 12.11 -17.67 9.91
C TYR A 610 11.67 -19.08 9.47
N LEU A 611 10.37 -19.39 9.52
CA LEU A 611 9.82 -20.69 9.13
C LEU A 611 10.02 -21.00 7.64
N GLU A 612 10.03 -19.97 6.79
CA GLU A 612 10.36 -20.07 5.36
C GLU A 612 11.86 -20.23 5.09
N GLY A 613 12.70 -20.23 6.13
CA GLY A 613 14.17 -20.34 6.00
C GLY A 613 14.82 -19.07 5.43
N ARG A 614 14.13 -17.93 5.45
CA ARG A 614 14.69 -16.65 5.00
C ARG A 614 15.73 -16.10 5.96
N CYS A 615 15.68 -16.54 7.22
CA CYS A 615 16.62 -16.13 8.27
C CYS A 615 17.29 -17.31 8.94
N ASP A 616 18.55 -17.11 9.30
CA ASP A 616 19.36 -18.02 10.10
C ASP A 616 19.20 -17.79 11.60
N ALA A 617 18.75 -16.58 11.97
CA ALA A 617 18.57 -16.14 13.34
C ALA A 617 17.37 -15.20 13.48
N VAL A 618 16.72 -15.23 14.64
CA VAL A 618 15.68 -14.27 15.03
C VAL A 618 16.21 -13.38 16.15
N VAL A 619 15.95 -12.09 16.06
CA VAL A 619 16.22 -11.13 17.15
C VAL A 619 14.91 -10.58 17.65
N THR A 620 14.68 -10.68 18.96
CA THR A 620 13.47 -10.18 19.63
C THR A 620 13.80 -9.65 21.02
N LEU A 621 12.85 -9.01 21.69
CA LEU A 621 13.01 -8.55 23.06
C LEU A 621 12.81 -9.69 24.07
N SER A 622 13.47 -9.60 25.23
CA SER A 622 13.45 -10.61 26.29
C SER A 622 12.06 -10.89 26.88
N GLY A 623 11.09 -10.04 26.59
CA GLY A 623 9.68 -10.21 26.97
C GLY A 623 8.81 -10.83 25.87
N ARG A 624 9.36 -11.04 24.67
CA ARG A 624 8.65 -11.49 23.46
C ARG A 624 9.19 -12.78 22.87
N GLN A 625 10.08 -13.50 23.57
CA GLN A 625 10.63 -14.74 23.03
C GLN A 625 9.65 -15.92 23.02
N GLU A 626 8.57 -15.90 23.81
CA GLU A 626 7.71 -17.08 24.00
C GLU A 626 7.15 -17.63 22.68
N PRO A 627 6.57 -16.81 21.79
CA PRO A 627 6.02 -17.33 20.54
C PRO A 627 7.07 -18.02 19.66
N TYR A 628 8.32 -17.55 19.70
CA TYR A 628 9.45 -18.16 19.00
C TYR A 628 9.99 -19.43 19.66
N LEU A 629 9.72 -19.64 20.95
CA LEU A 629 10.10 -20.87 21.67
C LEU A 629 9.05 -21.99 21.50
N PHE A 630 7.84 -21.64 21.03
CA PHE A 630 6.73 -22.56 20.79
C PHE A 630 6.35 -22.63 19.29
N LEU A 631 7.34 -22.73 18.41
CA LEU A 631 7.11 -22.96 16.99
C LEU A 631 6.39 -24.31 16.73
N PRO A 632 5.75 -24.48 15.55
CA PRO A 632 5.15 -25.75 15.15
C PRO A 632 6.09 -26.96 15.36
N PRO A 633 5.56 -28.17 15.65
CA PRO A 633 6.38 -29.33 16.00
C PRO A 633 7.39 -29.78 14.95
N ASP A 634 7.17 -29.37 13.69
CA ASP A 634 7.98 -29.61 12.51
C ASP A 634 9.05 -28.53 12.26
N ALA A 635 9.02 -27.42 12.99
CA ALA A 635 10.02 -26.38 12.93
C ALA A 635 11.21 -26.68 13.85
N ASP A 636 12.41 -26.24 13.45
CA ASP A 636 13.60 -26.36 14.28
C ASP A 636 13.44 -25.49 15.54
N PRO A 637 13.44 -26.09 16.75
CA PRO A 637 13.22 -25.35 17.97
C PRO A 637 14.33 -24.32 18.16
N LEU A 638 13.94 -23.10 18.47
CA LEU A 638 14.87 -22.02 18.75
C LEU A 638 15.42 -22.11 20.18
N GLN A 639 16.64 -21.63 20.37
CA GLN A 639 17.25 -21.40 21.68
C GLN A 639 17.85 -20.00 21.75
N ILE A 640 17.75 -19.38 22.92
CA ILE A 640 18.45 -18.14 23.21
C ILE A 640 19.95 -18.45 23.34
N THR A 641 20.77 -17.77 22.57
CA THR A 641 22.24 -17.97 22.57
C THR A 641 22.97 -16.79 23.20
N ASP A 642 22.56 -15.58 22.86
CA ASP A 642 23.17 -14.36 23.37
C ASP A 642 22.13 -13.34 23.79
N TRP A 643 22.49 -12.57 24.81
CA TRP A 643 21.78 -11.36 25.22
C TRP A 643 22.55 -10.15 24.71
N VAL A 644 21.92 -9.35 23.88
CA VAL A 644 22.48 -8.06 23.49
C VAL A 644 22.27 -7.10 24.67
N PRO A 645 23.33 -6.52 25.26
CA PRO A 645 23.19 -5.54 26.31
C PRO A 645 22.45 -4.32 25.75
N PHE A 646 21.16 -4.26 26.04
CA PHE A 646 20.28 -3.19 25.62
C PHE A 646 19.52 -2.78 26.85
N ASP A 647 19.66 -1.52 27.26
CA ASP A 647 19.00 -1.00 28.46
C ASP A 647 17.61 -0.52 28.08
N ASP A 648 16.80 -1.41 27.50
CA ASP A 648 15.44 -1.06 27.15
C ASP A 648 14.60 -1.10 28.40
N TRP A 649 13.83 -0.03 28.58
CA TRP A 649 12.85 0.01 29.63
C TRP A 649 11.50 0.24 28.99
N PHE A 650 10.53 -0.58 29.36
CA PHE A 650 9.13 -0.36 29.04
C PHE A 650 8.71 1.01 29.55
N GLN A 651 8.33 1.90 28.64
CA GLN A 651 8.15 3.32 28.94
C GLN A 651 6.67 3.64 29.08
N VAL A 652 6.38 4.46 30.08
CA VAL A 652 5.02 4.98 30.29
C VAL A 652 4.99 6.44 29.88
N TYR A 653 4.09 6.76 28.96
CA TYR A 653 3.90 8.09 28.41
C TYR A 653 2.49 8.61 28.67
N VAL A 654 2.40 9.90 28.97
CA VAL A 654 1.13 10.64 29.10
C VAL A 654 1.24 12.02 28.43
N MET A 655 0.12 12.71 28.26
CA MET A 655 0.11 14.12 27.87
C MET A 655 0.72 15.00 28.96
N ALA A 656 1.60 15.92 28.58
CA ALA A 656 2.35 16.77 29.52
C ALA A 656 1.53 17.95 30.09
N ASP A 657 0.34 18.20 29.56
CA ASP A 657 -0.53 19.33 29.92
C ASP A 657 -1.42 19.08 31.15
N ASP A 658 -1.44 17.86 31.70
CA ASP A 658 -2.19 17.50 32.91
C ASP A 658 -1.28 16.98 34.02
N GLU A 659 -0.66 17.89 34.76
CA GLU A 659 0.31 17.58 35.82
C GLU A 659 -0.27 16.65 36.92
N LYS A 660 -1.56 16.75 37.22
CA LYS A 660 -2.21 15.87 38.21
C LYS A 660 -2.31 14.43 37.70
N TRP A 661 -2.58 14.26 36.42
CA TRP A 661 -2.56 12.94 35.78
C TRP A 661 -1.15 12.38 35.73
N VAL A 662 -0.17 13.19 35.31
CA VAL A 662 1.27 12.84 35.34
C VAL A 662 1.67 12.32 36.72
N GLU A 663 1.42 13.09 37.79
CA GLU A 663 1.76 12.68 39.16
C GLU A 663 1.10 11.36 39.58
N THR A 664 -0.14 11.13 39.13
CA THR A 664 -0.90 9.91 39.45
C THR A 664 -0.20 8.70 38.84
N VAL A 665 0.19 8.80 37.57
CA VAL A 665 0.89 7.73 36.85
C VAL A 665 2.32 7.57 37.39
N GLU A 666 3.02 8.66 37.71
CA GLU A 666 4.37 8.64 38.31
C GLU A 666 4.36 7.88 39.65
N LYS A 667 3.41 8.17 40.54
CA LYS A 667 3.27 7.46 41.83
C LYS A 667 3.03 5.96 41.66
N ILE A 668 2.40 5.54 40.58
CA ILE A 668 2.17 4.11 40.28
C ILE A 668 3.44 3.48 39.75
N VAL A 669 4.13 4.13 38.80
CA VAL A 669 5.43 3.67 38.29
C VAL A 669 6.43 3.55 39.44
N ASP A 670 6.53 4.54 40.32
CA ASP A 670 7.42 4.51 41.50
C ASP A 670 7.12 3.36 42.47
N ARG A 671 5.85 2.98 42.61
CA ARG A 671 5.44 1.84 43.45
C ARG A 671 5.83 0.51 42.81
N LEU A 672 5.77 0.41 41.49
CA LEU A 672 6.17 -0.78 40.73
C LEU A 672 7.70 -0.90 40.62
N GLY A 673 8.40 0.23 40.45
CA GLY A 673 9.85 0.33 40.30
C GLY A 673 10.67 0.15 41.58
N ARG A 674 10.04 -0.11 42.73
CA ARG A 674 10.70 -0.57 43.96
C ARG A 674 10.58 -2.08 44.08
N PRO A 675 11.42 -2.89 43.40
CA PRO A 675 11.42 -4.32 43.65
C PRO A 675 11.86 -4.55 45.10
N SER A 676 10.96 -5.06 45.94
CA SER A 676 11.43 -5.84 47.08
C SER A 676 12.20 -7.03 46.50
N LYS A 677 13.39 -7.34 47.04
CA LYS A 677 14.24 -8.45 46.56
C LYS A 677 13.53 -9.82 46.48
N SER A 678 12.31 -9.92 47.01
CA SER A 678 11.46 -11.10 47.07
C SER A 678 10.37 -11.22 46.00
N GLN A 679 10.13 -10.20 45.15
CA GLN A 679 8.95 -10.18 44.25
C GLN A 679 9.22 -10.35 42.75
N ALA A 680 10.47 -10.53 42.32
CA ALA A 680 10.80 -10.78 40.91
C ALA A 680 10.32 -12.15 40.36
N ALA A 681 9.50 -12.89 41.10
CA ALA A 681 9.09 -14.26 40.76
C ALA A 681 7.56 -14.46 40.61
N ILE A 682 6.74 -13.39 40.62
CA ILE A 682 5.25 -13.54 40.66
C ILE A 682 4.52 -12.88 39.47
N CYS A 683 5.20 -12.31 38.49
CA CYS A 683 4.51 -11.81 37.29
C CYS A 683 5.21 -12.24 36.00
N VAL A 684 5.02 -13.53 35.66
CA VAL A 684 4.77 -14.03 34.30
C VAL A 684 3.62 -15.02 34.44
#